data_AF-A0A9E2KQZ5-F1
#
_entry.id   AF-A0A9E2KQZ5-F1
#
_cell.length_a   1.000
_cell.length_b   1.000
_cell.length_c   1.000
_cell.angle_alpha   90.00
_cell.angle_beta   90.00
_cell.angle_gamma   90.00
#
_symmetry.space_group_name_H-M   'P 1'
#
loop_
_entity.id
_entity.type
_entity.pdbx_description
1 polymer ?
#
loop_
_entity_poly.entity_id
_entity_poly.type
_entity_poly.pdbx_seq_one_letter_code
_entity_poly.pdbx_strand_id
1 'polypeptide(L)'
;MMAAVAVLTIGLSANATALTLWEAGRLDYPDGNAEVAAFVNGPQGTQLQAVLCAKNESDKNRLSLLLPEFFDTAFMFEVTLTCNELQTTVYAELSGNALELQLDDDFYLKLANSHTLTLSFKPQDAAYLHLPVSIDLPLLGASEVMQQVASQCVLLCLNEDFKCREGLLSALLWPQAGFNRDRFGNVDELCTKPNFHGGYNFNFTDSCRLTLDRFYAREGQGPLSFLYALFHGEGAYQKYKTLWNDAVAQLSVGPLADLGWADDEEWYLGLYALAGTRPVDEYPQSYFNILHVASDPTTLLYDIDNRYEMETLKYVSVLMRRLQPSYQTRQALEQALNAWSDFYRQLTALQPYILKAQALRPVMYRLMLQRIWRLAGRPQGLDLRPEYAFVQGTGNKTITQDALEKKCAYFEGMRGDEFFFGSDDCIHAIHSEMRHAGLITDDYPQLLQAWDDFATAWSNSIFYSDSADDAVGEHLRSNLALTLLTACRVYGFGDYFLLRECISTRDGDICSLERERALHSLEHELSNKVNAIAAVSREDAQELQQLHAKWLNYQDKLTAYVAELERRGHLSWWRAQLVLGMSGVLQTNAVISAPYYREELPDETLTTGSEDDFLEEDPHSQLQDLKADALDAAQQRAQEREQERDKVQDRQ
;
A
#
# COMPACT_ATOMS: atom_id res chain seq x y z
N MET A 1 -9.86 -34.62 25.72
CA MET A 1 -11.20 -34.95 25.18
C MET A 1 -10.97 -35.55 23.81
N MET A 2 -11.36 -36.81 23.56
CA MET A 2 -10.96 -37.57 22.36
C MET A 2 -11.66 -37.04 21.10
N ALA A 3 -10.89 -36.68 20.07
CA ALA A 3 -11.38 -36.54 18.71
C ALA A 3 -11.63 -37.94 18.12
N ALA A 4 -12.83 -38.18 17.60
CA ALA A 4 -13.15 -39.41 16.89
C ALA A 4 -12.73 -39.26 15.42
N VAL A 5 -11.58 -39.85 15.05
CA VAL A 5 -11.13 -39.92 13.66
C VAL A 5 -11.99 -40.97 12.94
N ALA A 6 -12.86 -40.53 12.03
CA ALA A 6 -13.57 -41.44 11.12
C ALA A 6 -12.65 -41.82 9.94
N VAL A 7 -11.87 -42.88 10.09
CA VAL A 7 -11.06 -43.45 9.01
C VAL A 7 -11.94 -44.36 8.13
N LEU A 8 -12.19 -43.96 6.89
CA LEU A 8 -12.81 -44.84 5.90
C LEU A 8 -11.72 -45.75 5.29
N THR A 9 -11.54 -46.94 5.87
CA THR A 9 -10.59 -47.96 5.35
C THR A 9 -11.24 -48.83 4.29
N ILE A 10 -10.70 -48.82 3.06
CA ILE A 10 -10.93 -49.90 2.08
C ILE A 10 -9.86 -50.96 2.34
N GLY A 11 -10.27 -52.09 2.92
CA GLY A 11 -9.36 -53.14 3.38
C GLY A 11 -8.73 -53.96 2.26
N LEU A 12 -7.41 -54.07 2.27
CA LEU A 12 -6.66 -55.22 1.76
C LEU A 12 -5.56 -55.57 2.77
N SER A 13 -5.65 -56.78 3.32
CA SER A 13 -4.68 -57.35 4.24
C SER A 13 -3.48 -57.93 3.48
N ALA A 14 -2.27 -57.56 3.87
CA ALA A 14 -1.08 -58.42 3.85
C ALA A 14 0.10 -57.72 4.54
N ASN A 15 0.81 -58.48 5.39
CA ASN A 15 2.07 -58.11 6.02
C ASN A 15 3.09 -57.62 4.98
N ALA A 16 3.31 -56.31 4.94
CA ALA A 16 4.51 -55.67 4.43
C ALA A 16 4.95 -54.68 5.51
N THR A 17 6.25 -54.49 5.70
CA THR A 17 6.79 -53.31 6.40
C THR A 17 6.07 -52.08 5.86
N ALA A 18 5.12 -51.54 6.63
CA ALA A 18 4.24 -50.48 6.18
C ALA A 18 5.12 -49.28 5.82
N LEU A 19 5.19 -48.94 4.53
CA LEU A 19 5.72 -47.64 4.14
C LEU A 19 4.85 -46.60 4.85
N THR A 20 5.47 -45.77 5.68
CA THR A 20 4.84 -44.57 6.23
C THR A 20 4.59 -43.63 5.05
N LEU A 21 3.33 -43.61 4.60
CA LEU A 21 2.85 -42.78 3.52
C LEU A 21 2.10 -41.58 4.11
N TRP A 22 2.13 -40.48 3.37
CA TRP A 22 1.29 -39.32 3.67
C TRP A 22 -0.17 -39.64 3.38
N GLU A 23 -1.07 -39.10 4.20
CA GLU A 23 -2.51 -39.27 4.08
C GLU A 23 -3.21 -37.91 4.17
N ALA A 24 -4.36 -37.78 3.51
CA ALA A 24 -5.22 -36.61 3.58
C ALA A 24 -6.42 -36.90 4.48
N GLY A 25 -6.80 -35.95 5.33
CA GLY A 25 -7.93 -36.12 6.24
C GLY A 25 -8.64 -34.81 6.53
N ARG A 26 -9.92 -34.95 6.90
CA ARG A 26 -10.71 -33.90 7.51
C ARG A 26 -10.90 -34.25 8.98
N LEU A 27 -10.63 -33.30 9.86
CA LEU A 27 -10.83 -33.41 11.30
C LEU A 27 -12.01 -32.54 11.67
N ASP A 28 -13.09 -33.14 12.16
CA ASP A 28 -14.25 -32.41 12.67
C ASP A 28 -14.26 -32.49 14.19
N TYR A 29 -14.33 -31.33 14.85
CA TYR A 29 -14.29 -31.22 16.30
C TYR A 29 -15.70 -31.05 16.88
N PRO A 30 -15.94 -31.49 18.14
CA PRO A 30 -17.27 -31.43 18.76
C PRO A 30 -17.84 -30.01 18.95
N ASP A 31 -16.99 -28.99 18.96
CA ASP A 31 -17.34 -27.58 19.06
C ASP A 31 -17.73 -26.95 17.71
N GLY A 32 -17.72 -27.74 16.63
CA GLY A 32 -18.05 -27.27 15.29
C GLY A 32 -16.86 -26.70 14.52
N ASN A 33 -15.64 -26.78 15.08
CA ASN A 33 -14.42 -26.52 14.33
C ASN A 33 -14.14 -27.66 13.35
N ALA A 34 -13.52 -27.35 12.22
CA ALA A 34 -13.11 -28.37 11.26
C ALA A 34 -11.79 -27.99 10.59
N GLU A 35 -10.92 -28.96 10.37
CA GLU A 35 -9.64 -28.78 9.69
C GLU A 35 -9.50 -29.76 8.53
N VAL A 36 -8.75 -29.36 7.51
CA VAL A 36 -8.31 -30.28 6.45
C VAL A 36 -6.80 -30.31 6.44
N ALA A 37 -6.26 -31.52 6.59
CA ALA A 37 -4.85 -31.73 6.85
C ALA A 37 -4.24 -32.85 5.99
N ALA A 38 -2.95 -32.69 5.71
CA ALA A 38 -2.07 -33.75 5.25
C ALA A 38 -1.25 -34.24 6.45
N PHE A 39 -1.13 -35.55 6.65
CA PHE A 39 -0.40 -36.09 7.80
C PHE A 39 0.44 -37.31 7.47
N VAL A 40 1.50 -37.54 8.26
CA VAL A 40 2.35 -38.72 8.19
C VAL A 40 2.72 -39.20 9.59
N ASN A 41 2.63 -40.51 9.80
CA ASN A 41 3.03 -41.11 11.07
C ASN A 41 4.56 -41.19 11.14
N GLY A 42 5.11 -40.70 12.24
CA GLY A 42 6.52 -40.73 12.56
C GLY A 42 6.90 -41.88 13.50
N PRO A 43 8.19 -41.96 13.88
CA PRO A 43 8.65 -42.92 14.86
C PRO A 43 8.02 -42.66 16.25
N GLN A 44 7.98 -43.71 17.08
CA GLN A 44 7.53 -43.65 18.48
C GLN A 44 6.12 -43.08 18.71
N GLY A 45 5.21 -43.24 17.74
CA GLY A 45 3.82 -42.81 17.88
C GLY A 45 3.61 -41.30 17.70
N THR A 46 4.61 -40.59 17.19
CA THR A 46 4.46 -39.20 16.74
C THR A 46 3.73 -39.14 15.40
N GLN A 47 3.10 -38.01 15.08
CA GLN A 47 2.51 -37.75 13.77
C GLN A 47 2.77 -36.30 13.38
N LEU A 48 3.25 -36.07 12.16
CA LEU A 48 3.34 -34.72 11.61
C LEU A 48 2.04 -34.42 10.87
N GLN A 49 1.43 -33.27 11.17
CA GLN A 49 0.18 -32.82 10.59
C GLN A 49 0.36 -31.41 10.00
N ALA A 50 0.05 -31.25 8.72
CA ALA A 50 0.02 -29.99 8.00
C ALA A 50 -1.43 -29.62 7.67
N VAL A 51 -2.01 -28.69 8.44
CA VAL A 51 -3.34 -28.13 8.20
C VAL A 51 -3.23 -26.99 7.20
N LEU A 52 -4.02 -27.02 6.13
CA LEU A 52 -3.97 -26.01 5.06
C LEU A 52 -5.23 -25.11 5.00
N CYS A 53 -6.31 -25.52 5.67
CA CYS A 53 -7.50 -24.71 5.88
C CYS A 53 -8.27 -25.20 7.10
N ALA A 54 -8.96 -24.26 7.75
CA ALA A 54 -9.74 -24.51 8.94
C ALA A 54 -11.05 -23.72 8.92
N LYS A 55 -12.04 -24.19 9.66
CA LYS A 55 -13.35 -23.54 9.86
C LYS A 55 -13.52 -23.22 11.34
N ASN A 56 -14.00 -22.02 11.61
CA ASN A 56 -14.21 -21.48 12.97
C ASN A 56 -12.95 -21.35 13.85
N GLU A 57 -11.75 -21.57 13.30
CA GLU A 57 -10.48 -21.35 14.00
C GLU A 57 -9.86 -19.96 13.67
N SER A 58 -8.94 -19.52 14.53
CA SER A 58 -8.13 -18.30 14.31
C SER A 58 -7.07 -18.51 13.25
N ASP A 59 -6.41 -19.66 13.26
CA ASP A 59 -5.27 -19.96 12.40
C ASP A 59 -5.71 -20.55 11.07
N LYS A 60 -5.13 -20.01 9.99
CA LYS A 60 -5.50 -20.37 8.60
C LYS A 60 -4.79 -21.65 8.13
N ASN A 61 -3.64 -21.95 8.72
CA ASN A 61 -2.77 -23.08 8.40
C ASN A 61 -1.79 -23.30 9.56
N ARG A 62 -1.42 -24.55 9.83
CA ARG A 62 -0.42 -24.90 10.86
C ARG A 62 0.33 -26.18 10.50
N LEU A 63 1.56 -26.29 11.00
CA LEU A 63 2.33 -27.54 10.96
C LEU A 63 2.59 -27.95 12.39
N SER A 64 2.09 -29.11 12.79
CA SER A 64 2.17 -29.58 14.16
C SER A 64 2.76 -30.98 14.21
N LEU A 65 3.64 -31.22 15.18
CA LEU A 65 4.06 -32.56 15.58
C LEU A 65 3.16 -33.00 16.73
N LEU A 66 2.26 -33.93 16.46
CA LEU A 66 1.48 -34.60 17.49
C LEU A 66 2.37 -35.57 18.26
N LEU A 67 2.32 -35.45 19.58
CA LEU A 67 3.06 -36.22 20.55
C LEU A 67 2.21 -37.40 21.05
N PRO A 68 2.84 -38.51 21.46
CA PRO A 68 2.13 -39.67 22.01
C PRO A 68 1.53 -39.39 23.40
N GLU A 69 2.02 -38.38 24.10
CA GLU A 69 1.60 -38.01 25.45
C GLU A 69 0.96 -36.62 25.47
N PHE A 70 0.04 -36.42 26.41
CA PHE A 70 -0.60 -35.14 26.67
C PHE A 70 0.13 -34.41 27.79
N PHE A 71 0.41 -33.12 27.59
CA PHE A 71 1.07 -32.26 28.56
C PHE A 71 0.11 -31.15 29.01
N ASP A 72 -0.07 -31.01 30.33
CA ASP A 72 -0.98 -30.00 30.91
C ASP A 72 -0.40 -28.57 30.85
N THR A 73 0.91 -28.43 30.60
CA THR A 73 1.63 -27.15 30.64
C THR A 73 2.08 -26.71 29.26
N ALA A 74 1.78 -25.46 28.90
CA ALA A 74 2.27 -24.84 27.67
C ALA A 74 3.73 -24.39 27.83
N PHE A 75 4.58 -24.74 26.87
CA PHE A 75 5.99 -24.38 26.81
C PHE A 75 6.43 -24.12 25.37
N MET A 76 7.45 -23.28 25.20
CA MET A 76 8.10 -23.08 23.91
C MET A 76 9.44 -23.80 23.85
N PHE A 77 9.68 -24.45 22.71
CA PHE A 77 10.90 -25.19 22.42
C PHE A 77 11.58 -24.63 21.18
N GLU A 78 12.91 -24.65 21.16
CA GLU A 78 13.67 -24.34 19.96
C GLU A 78 13.92 -25.64 19.19
N VAL A 79 13.44 -25.70 17.95
CA VAL A 79 13.52 -26.90 17.10
C VAL A 79 14.27 -26.54 15.82
N THR A 80 15.31 -27.30 15.53
CA THR A 80 16.04 -27.17 14.25
C THR A 80 15.39 -28.10 13.23
N LEU A 81 14.87 -27.54 12.15
CA LEU A 81 14.29 -28.26 11.03
C LEU A 81 15.32 -28.37 9.90
N THR A 82 15.55 -29.58 9.45
CA THR A 82 16.42 -29.86 8.29
C THR A 82 15.61 -30.54 7.21
N CYS A 83 15.56 -29.94 6.03
CA CYS A 83 14.78 -30.39 4.88
C CYS A 83 15.68 -30.32 3.64
N ASN A 84 16.22 -31.47 3.23
CA ASN A 84 17.33 -31.55 2.26
C ASN A 84 18.54 -30.66 2.67
N GLU A 85 18.92 -29.66 1.85
CA GLU A 85 20.01 -28.71 2.12
C GLU A 85 19.57 -27.50 2.96
N LEU A 86 18.25 -27.35 3.21
CA LEU A 86 17.73 -26.24 4.00
C LEU A 86 17.77 -26.60 5.49
N GLN A 87 18.40 -25.75 6.28
CA GLN A 87 18.39 -25.83 7.73
C GLN A 87 17.84 -24.51 8.30
N THR A 88 16.82 -24.60 9.14
CA THR A 88 16.24 -23.43 9.82
C THR A 88 15.93 -23.77 11.27
N THR A 89 15.95 -22.77 12.14
CA THR A 89 15.59 -22.92 13.55
C THR A 89 14.29 -22.18 13.79
N VAL A 90 13.31 -22.88 14.37
CA VAL A 90 11.99 -22.33 14.67
C VAL A 90 11.62 -22.53 16.12
N TYR A 91 10.69 -21.69 16.59
CA TYR A 91 10.05 -21.89 17.87
C TYR A 91 8.81 -22.78 17.69
N ALA A 92 8.67 -23.72 18.61
CA ALA A 92 7.59 -24.68 18.64
C ALA A 92 6.81 -24.55 19.94
N GLU A 93 5.51 -24.30 19.85
CA GLU A 93 4.64 -24.12 21.02
C GLU A 93 3.93 -25.43 21.35
N LEU A 94 4.07 -25.89 22.59
CA LEU A 94 3.39 -27.08 23.09
C LEU A 94 2.01 -26.70 23.63
N SER A 95 0.97 -27.30 23.06
CA SER A 95 -0.41 -27.20 23.54
C SER A 95 -1.04 -28.59 23.62
N GLY A 96 -1.23 -29.10 24.85
CA GLY A 96 -1.74 -30.45 25.06
C GLY A 96 -0.79 -31.51 24.53
N ASN A 97 -1.19 -32.20 23.46
CA ASN A 97 -0.37 -33.18 22.76
C ASN A 97 0.13 -32.69 21.39
N ALA A 98 -0.04 -31.42 21.04
CA ALA A 98 0.41 -30.85 19.78
C ALA A 98 1.58 -29.90 20.03
N LEU A 99 2.66 -30.09 19.26
CA LEU A 99 3.78 -29.17 19.21
C LEU A 99 3.71 -28.40 17.88
N GLU A 100 3.22 -27.17 17.93
CA GLU A 100 2.96 -26.32 16.76
C GLU A 100 4.22 -25.56 16.34
N LEU A 101 4.65 -25.72 15.09
CA LEU A 101 5.87 -25.13 14.54
C LEU A 101 5.55 -23.79 13.86
N GLN A 102 6.19 -22.71 14.30
CA GLN A 102 6.04 -21.39 13.68
C GLN A 102 6.88 -21.30 12.40
N LEU A 103 6.21 -21.36 11.24
CA LEU A 103 6.84 -21.45 9.92
C LEU A 103 6.34 -20.40 8.94
N ASP A 104 7.22 -20.03 8.00
CA ASP A 104 6.85 -19.24 6.83
C ASP A 104 6.27 -20.12 5.70
N ASP A 105 5.60 -19.49 4.73
CA ASP A 105 4.99 -20.18 3.60
C ASP A 105 6.02 -20.90 2.72
N ASP A 106 7.23 -20.35 2.62
CA ASP A 106 8.34 -20.91 1.85
C ASP A 106 8.74 -22.30 2.38
N PHE A 107 8.66 -22.52 3.68
CA PHE A 107 8.93 -23.83 4.26
C PHE A 107 7.90 -24.88 3.82
N TYR A 108 6.60 -24.55 3.78
CA TYR A 108 5.56 -25.48 3.30
C TYR A 108 5.80 -25.92 1.85
N LEU A 109 6.22 -24.98 0.99
CA LEU A 109 6.54 -25.26 -0.42
C LEU A 109 7.76 -26.16 -0.57
N LYS A 110 8.78 -25.96 0.27
CA LYS A 110 9.98 -26.80 0.29
C LYS A 110 9.70 -28.18 0.86
N LEU A 111 8.86 -28.27 1.89
CA LEU A 111 8.44 -29.53 2.51
C LEU A 111 7.81 -30.46 1.48
N ALA A 112 6.87 -29.95 0.67
CA ALA A 112 6.20 -30.73 -0.38
C ALA A 112 7.20 -31.37 -1.37
N ASN A 113 8.31 -30.69 -1.66
CA ASN A 113 9.29 -31.12 -2.66
C ASN A 113 10.52 -31.85 -2.08
N SER A 114 10.53 -32.12 -0.78
CA SER A 114 11.69 -32.70 -0.11
C SER A 114 11.56 -34.21 0.09
N HIS A 115 12.67 -34.89 0.38
CA HIS A 115 12.67 -36.35 0.56
C HIS A 115 12.58 -36.75 2.03
N THR A 116 13.18 -35.96 2.92
CA THR A 116 13.22 -36.19 4.37
C THR A 116 13.08 -34.87 5.10
N LEU A 117 12.33 -34.89 6.20
CA LEU A 117 12.32 -33.83 7.21
C LEU A 117 12.92 -34.37 8.50
N THR A 118 13.92 -33.68 9.03
CA THR A 118 14.51 -33.98 10.32
C THR A 118 14.20 -32.86 11.30
N LEU A 119 13.62 -33.21 12.46
CA LEU A 119 13.39 -32.30 13.58
C LEU A 119 14.42 -32.61 14.66
N SER A 120 15.28 -31.66 14.98
CA SER A 120 16.30 -31.79 16.03
C SER A 120 16.00 -30.88 17.21
N PHE A 121 16.05 -31.47 18.40
CA PHE A 121 15.74 -30.86 19.69
C PHE A 121 17.00 -30.75 20.53
N LYS A 122 17.04 -29.82 21.49
CA LYS A 122 18.08 -29.84 22.52
C LYS A 122 17.90 -31.09 23.40
N PRO A 123 18.99 -31.73 23.89
CA PRO A 123 18.87 -32.98 24.65
C PRO A 123 17.96 -32.91 25.87
N GLN A 124 17.95 -31.76 26.56
CA GLN A 124 17.09 -31.53 27.72
C GLN A 124 15.60 -31.39 27.34
N ASP A 125 15.31 -30.78 26.18
CA ASP A 125 13.97 -30.56 25.66
C ASP A 125 13.39 -31.89 25.14
N ALA A 126 14.21 -32.65 24.41
CA ALA A 126 13.87 -34.00 23.97
C ALA A 126 13.56 -34.93 25.16
N ALA A 127 14.37 -34.85 26.22
CA ALA A 127 14.14 -35.63 27.43
C ALA A 127 12.84 -35.23 28.14
N TYR A 128 12.50 -33.93 28.18
CA TYR A 128 11.23 -33.45 28.75
C TYR A 128 10.02 -33.92 27.94
N LEU A 129 10.10 -33.85 26.61
CA LEU A 129 9.03 -34.28 25.70
C LEU A 129 8.94 -35.80 25.53
N HIS A 130 9.83 -36.56 26.16
CA HIS A 130 9.99 -38.01 25.97
C HIS A 130 10.21 -38.41 24.49
N LEU A 131 10.95 -37.59 23.76
CA LEU A 131 11.28 -37.77 22.34
C LEU A 131 12.77 -38.06 22.13
N PRO A 132 13.18 -38.65 21.00
CA PRO A 132 14.58 -38.67 20.61
C PRO A 132 15.07 -37.25 20.29
N VAL A 133 16.38 -37.03 20.43
CA VAL A 133 17.04 -35.75 20.07
C VAL A 133 16.83 -35.38 18.60
N SER A 134 16.61 -36.38 17.74
CA SER A 134 16.32 -36.18 16.32
C SER A 134 15.18 -37.10 15.89
N ILE A 135 14.21 -36.56 15.18
CA ILE A 135 13.09 -37.28 14.56
C ILE A 135 13.21 -37.14 13.05
N ASP A 136 13.36 -38.26 12.35
CA ASP A 136 13.39 -38.30 10.89
C ASP A 136 12.04 -38.76 10.34
N LEU A 137 11.45 -37.94 9.47
CA LEU A 137 10.17 -38.17 8.84
C LEU A 137 10.34 -38.33 7.32
N PRO A 138 9.82 -39.42 6.72
CA PRO A 138 9.83 -39.57 5.27
C PRO A 138 8.80 -38.63 4.64
N LEU A 139 9.21 -37.96 3.56
CA LEU A 139 8.36 -37.07 2.78
C LEU A 139 7.92 -37.70 1.45
N LEU A 140 8.08 -39.02 1.31
CA LEU A 140 7.62 -39.73 0.12
C LEU A 140 6.09 -39.61 -0.01
N GLY A 141 5.64 -39.05 -1.13
CA GLY A 141 4.20 -38.79 -1.38
C GLY A 141 3.67 -37.48 -0.76
N ALA A 142 4.49 -36.71 -0.02
CA ALA A 142 4.07 -35.46 0.60
C ALA A 142 3.53 -34.46 -0.43
N SER A 143 4.22 -34.28 -1.57
CA SER A 143 3.78 -33.38 -2.64
C SER A 143 2.36 -33.70 -3.13
N GLU A 144 2.07 -34.98 -3.41
CA GLU A 144 0.79 -35.39 -4.00
C GLU A 144 -0.36 -35.19 -3.01
N VAL A 145 -0.13 -35.56 -1.75
CA VAL A 145 -1.12 -35.43 -0.68
C VAL A 145 -1.34 -33.97 -0.30
N MET A 146 -0.28 -33.17 -0.17
CA MET A 146 -0.42 -31.74 0.09
C MET A 146 -1.14 -31.02 -1.05
N GLN A 147 -0.91 -31.40 -2.32
CA GLN A 147 -1.66 -30.88 -3.45
C GLN A 147 -3.13 -31.30 -3.42
N GLN A 148 -3.42 -32.55 -3.05
CA GLN A 148 -4.79 -33.02 -2.88
C GLN A 148 -5.52 -32.21 -1.80
N VAL A 149 -4.91 -32.04 -0.63
CA VAL A 149 -5.46 -31.24 0.48
C VAL A 149 -5.61 -29.79 0.08
N ALA A 150 -4.61 -29.20 -0.58
CA ALA A 150 -4.68 -27.83 -1.07
C ALA A 150 -5.85 -27.65 -2.06
N SER A 151 -6.04 -28.59 -2.99
CA SER A 151 -7.16 -28.56 -3.95
C SER A 151 -8.51 -28.63 -3.25
N GLN A 152 -8.64 -29.44 -2.20
CA GLN A 152 -9.86 -29.51 -1.39
C GLN A 152 -10.08 -28.20 -0.63
N CYS A 153 -9.04 -27.66 0.00
CA CYS A 153 -9.10 -26.40 0.72
C CYS A 153 -9.49 -25.22 -0.17
N VAL A 154 -9.01 -25.17 -1.42
CA VAL A 154 -9.45 -24.17 -2.40
C VAL A 154 -10.97 -24.20 -2.58
N LEU A 155 -11.55 -25.39 -2.77
CA LEU A 155 -13.00 -25.53 -2.94
C LEU A 155 -13.75 -25.10 -1.67
N LEU A 156 -13.26 -25.47 -0.49
CA LEU A 156 -13.89 -25.14 0.79
C LEU A 156 -13.78 -23.65 1.12
N CYS A 157 -12.66 -23.01 0.83
CA CYS A 157 -12.50 -21.57 1.07
C CYS A 157 -13.39 -20.73 0.15
N LEU A 158 -13.48 -21.11 -1.12
CA LEU A 158 -14.29 -20.37 -2.08
C LEU A 158 -15.79 -20.57 -1.88
N ASN A 159 -16.23 -21.69 -1.29
CA ASN A 159 -17.65 -22.07 -1.24
C ASN A 159 -18.24 -22.34 0.16
N GLU A 160 -17.44 -22.60 1.20
CA GLU A 160 -17.91 -23.18 2.47
C GLU A 160 -17.37 -22.51 3.76
N ASP A 161 -17.06 -21.21 3.72
CA ASP A 161 -16.61 -20.39 4.89
C ASP A 161 -15.42 -20.99 5.67
N PHE A 162 -14.59 -21.75 4.97
CA PHE A 162 -13.27 -22.13 5.48
C PHE A 162 -12.32 -20.96 5.32
N LYS A 163 -11.48 -20.74 6.33
CA LYS A 163 -10.36 -19.82 6.29
C LYS A 163 -9.13 -20.54 5.76
N CYS A 164 -8.43 -19.91 4.83
CA CYS A 164 -7.15 -20.39 4.34
C CYS A 164 -6.23 -19.25 3.93
N ARG A 165 -4.97 -19.63 3.69
CA ARG A 165 -3.95 -18.75 3.13
C ARG A 165 -3.88 -18.94 1.62
N GLU A 166 -4.64 -18.13 0.89
CA GLU A 166 -4.86 -18.27 -0.56
C GLU A 166 -3.55 -18.32 -1.37
N GLY A 167 -2.57 -17.47 -1.02
CA GLY A 167 -1.24 -17.47 -1.66
C GLY A 167 -0.47 -18.78 -1.47
N LEU A 168 -0.52 -19.38 -0.27
CA LEU A 168 0.10 -20.68 0.01
C LEU A 168 -0.58 -21.80 -0.76
N LEU A 169 -1.92 -21.84 -0.74
CA LEU A 169 -2.70 -22.84 -1.49
C LEU A 169 -2.45 -22.76 -2.99
N SER A 170 -2.44 -21.53 -3.55
CA SER A 170 -2.09 -21.33 -4.96
C SER A 170 -0.67 -21.80 -5.25
N ALA A 171 0.29 -21.49 -4.38
CA ALA A 171 1.68 -21.91 -4.53
C ALA A 171 1.89 -23.42 -4.48
N LEU A 172 1.18 -24.14 -3.60
CA LEU A 172 1.22 -25.61 -3.51
C LEU A 172 0.67 -26.29 -4.78
N LEU A 173 -0.38 -25.71 -5.36
CA LEU A 173 -1.03 -26.23 -6.57
C LEU A 173 -0.31 -25.80 -7.86
N TRP A 174 0.41 -24.67 -7.85
CA TRP A 174 1.09 -24.17 -9.02
C TRP A 174 2.28 -25.08 -9.40
N PRO A 175 2.39 -25.52 -10.67
CA PRO A 175 3.52 -26.35 -11.08
C PRO A 175 4.85 -25.60 -10.92
N GLN A 176 5.84 -26.18 -10.22
CA GLN A 176 7.12 -25.50 -9.93
C GLN A 176 7.88 -25.05 -11.20
N ALA A 177 7.87 -25.86 -12.26
CA ALA A 177 8.42 -25.49 -13.57
C ALA A 177 7.48 -24.58 -14.42
N GLY A 178 6.32 -24.24 -13.85
CA GLY A 178 5.15 -23.66 -14.49
C GLY A 178 4.53 -24.52 -15.58
N PHE A 179 3.45 -24.02 -16.18
CA PHE A 179 2.72 -24.73 -17.23
C PHE A 179 3.61 -25.04 -18.44
N ASN A 180 3.44 -26.24 -18.98
CA ASN A 180 4.17 -26.71 -20.17
C ASN A 180 3.47 -26.20 -21.43
N ARG A 181 4.14 -25.29 -22.15
CA ARG A 181 3.61 -24.63 -23.35
C ARG A 181 3.56 -25.55 -24.58
N ASP A 182 4.47 -26.52 -24.66
CA ASP A 182 4.58 -27.43 -25.82
C ASP A 182 3.37 -28.38 -25.96
N ARG A 183 2.59 -28.55 -24.89
CA ARG A 183 1.38 -29.39 -24.89
C ARG A 183 0.20 -28.78 -25.66
N PHE A 184 0.30 -27.51 -26.08
CA PHE A 184 -0.83 -26.74 -26.61
C PHE A 184 -0.57 -26.11 -27.99
N GLY A 185 0.32 -26.72 -28.80
CA GLY A 185 0.98 -26.19 -30.01
C GLY A 185 0.21 -25.42 -31.10
N ASN A 186 -1.09 -25.18 -30.97
CA ASN A 186 -1.87 -24.29 -31.83
C ASN A 186 -2.31 -22.97 -31.15
N VAL A 187 -2.03 -22.78 -29.85
CA VAL A 187 -2.44 -21.56 -29.10
C VAL A 187 -1.91 -20.29 -29.77
N ASP A 188 -0.65 -20.28 -30.18
CA ASP A 188 -0.04 -19.10 -30.79
C ASP A 188 -0.65 -18.72 -32.15
N GLU A 189 -0.99 -19.70 -32.99
CA GLU A 189 -1.62 -19.44 -34.30
C GLU A 189 -3.05 -18.92 -34.16
N LEU A 190 -3.78 -19.37 -33.15
CA LEU A 190 -5.18 -19.01 -32.92
C LEU A 190 -5.35 -17.71 -32.15
N CYS A 191 -4.41 -17.39 -31.26
CA CYS A 191 -4.50 -16.27 -30.33
C CYS A 191 -3.61 -15.08 -30.70
N THR A 192 -2.81 -15.15 -31.78
CA THR A 192 -2.00 -14.01 -32.21
C THR A 192 -2.22 -13.64 -33.67
N LYS A 193 -1.98 -12.37 -34.00
CA LYS A 193 -1.91 -11.85 -35.36
C LYS A 193 -0.60 -11.09 -35.58
N PRO A 194 0.06 -11.21 -36.74
CA PRO A 194 1.26 -10.43 -37.01
C PRO A 194 0.92 -8.93 -37.07
N ASN A 195 1.82 -8.10 -36.55
CA ASN A 195 1.72 -6.65 -36.61
C ASN A 195 2.63 -6.06 -37.69
N PHE A 196 2.46 -4.76 -37.97
CA PHE A 196 3.18 -4.07 -39.04
C PHE A 196 4.70 -3.97 -38.79
N HIS A 197 5.14 -4.12 -37.54
CA HIS A 197 6.56 -4.03 -37.15
C HIS A 197 7.25 -5.40 -37.12
N GLY A 198 6.60 -6.46 -37.61
CA GLY A 198 7.15 -7.82 -37.63
C GLY A 198 7.01 -8.57 -36.30
N GLY A 199 6.25 -8.00 -35.35
CA GLY A 199 5.88 -8.59 -34.07
C GLY A 199 4.51 -9.25 -34.06
N TYR A 200 4.01 -9.62 -32.88
CA TYR A 200 2.68 -10.22 -32.71
C TYR A 200 1.77 -9.42 -31.79
N ASN A 201 0.48 -9.45 -32.10
CA ASN A 201 -0.59 -8.84 -31.35
C ASN A 201 -1.52 -9.91 -30.79
N PHE A 202 -2.06 -9.74 -29.58
CA PHE A 202 -3.08 -10.64 -29.08
C PHE A 202 -4.33 -10.50 -29.95
N ASN A 203 -4.99 -11.61 -30.21
CA ASN A 203 -6.13 -11.67 -31.09
C ASN A 203 -7.22 -12.51 -30.46
N PHE A 204 -8.08 -11.85 -29.69
CA PHE A 204 -9.18 -12.51 -29.01
C PHE A 204 -10.31 -12.87 -29.98
N THR A 205 -10.29 -14.13 -30.43
CA THR A 205 -11.31 -14.74 -31.29
C THR A 205 -11.99 -15.90 -30.56
N ASP A 206 -13.16 -16.34 -31.03
CA ASP A 206 -13.85 -17.52 -30.48
C ASP A 206 -12.96 -18.79 -30.48
N SER A 207 -12.08 -18.92 -31.49
CA SER A 207 -11.14 -20.03 -31.58
C SER A 207 -10.01 -19.93 -30.54
N CYS A 208 -9.52 -18.72 -30.28
CA CYS A 208 -8.57 -18.46 -29.20
C CYS A 208 -9.22 -18.77 -27.85
N ARG A 209 -10.41 -18.23 -27.60
CA ARG A 209 -11.20 -18.47 -26.38
C ARG A 209 -11.36 -19.96 -26.10
N LEU A 210 -11.89 -20.73 -27.06
CA LEU A 210 -12.09 -22.17 -26.92
C LEU A 210 -10.80 -22.93 -26.58
N THR A 211 -9.68 -22.50 -27.16
CA THR A 211 -8.38 -23.15 -26.92
C THR A 211 -7.85 -22.85 -25.53
N LEU A 212 -8.00 -21.61 -25.06
CA LEU A 212 -7.60 -21.19 -23.71
C LEU A 212 -8.52 -21.77 -22.63
N ASP A 213 -9.82 -21.92 -22.91
CA ASP A 213 -10.76 -22.63 -22.04
C ASP A 213 -10.34 -24.10 -21.84
N ARG A 214 -9.89 -24.77 -22.92
CA ARG A 214 -9.34 -26.13 -22.84
C ARG A 214 -8.05 -26.20 -22.05
N PHE A 215 -7.18 -25.20 -22.18
CA PHE A 215 -5.98 -25.08 -21.35
C PHE A 215 -6.36 -24.95 -19.87
N TYR A 216 -7.25 -24.02 -19.53
CA TYR A 216 -7.74 -23.83 -18.16
C TYR A 216 -8.40 -25.09 -17.61
N ALA A 217 -9.29 -25.74 -18.37
CA ALA A 217 -9.96 -26.96 -17.95
C ALA A 217 -9.00 -28.12 -17.67
N ARG A 218 -7.85 -28.18 -18.35
CA ARG A 218 -6.90 -29.30 -18.25
C ARG A 218 -5.82 -29.09 -17.20
N GLU A 219 -5.23 -27.90 -17.16
CA GLU A 219 -4.06 -27.62 -16.31
C GLU A 219 -4.35 -26.48 -15.31
N GLY A 220 -5.34 -25.62 -15.56
CA GLY A 220 -5.63 -24.44 -14.74
C GLY A 220 -6.63 -24.66 -13.60
N GLN A 221 -7.54 -25.63 -13.71
CA GLN A 221 -8.51 -25.96 -12.66
C GLN A 221 -7.82 -26.43 -11.38
N GLY A 222 -8.04 -25.72 -10.27
CA GLY A 222 -7.29 -25.90 -9.03
C GLY A 222 -6.21 -24.83 -8.88
N PRO A 223 -5.07 -24.92 -9.61
CA PRO A 223 -3.96 -23.97 -9.47
C PRO A 223 -4.34 -22.50 -9.68
N LEU A 224 -5.25 -22.24 -10.62
CA LEU A 224 -5.68 -20.88 -10.98
C LEU A 224 -7.04 -20.52 -10.40
N SER A 225 -7.61 -21.30 -9.48
CA SER A 225 -8.99 -21.09 -8.98
C SER A 225 -9.18 -19.74 -8.28
N PHE A 226 -8.21 -19.27 -7.49
CA PHE A 226 -8.28 -17.94 -6.87
C PHE A 226 -8.18 -16.82 -7.91
N LEU A 227 -7.33 -16.99 -8.92
CA LEU A 227 -7.28 -16.04 -10.04
C LEU A 227 -8.61 -16.05 -10.81
N TYR A 228 -9.19 -17.22 -11.06
CA TYR A 228 -10.49 -17.31 -11.72
C TYR A 228 -11.58 -16.60 -10.91
N ALA A 229 -11.64 -16.81 -9.59
CA ALA A 229 -12.57 -16.13 -8.69
C ALA A 229 -12.35 -14.60 -8.67
N LEU A 230 -11.10 -14.15 -8.77
CA LEU A 230 -10.78 -12.72 -8.86
C LEU A 230 -11.34 -12.08 -10.14
N PHE A 231 -11.33 -12.83 -11.26
CA PHE A 231 -11.76 -12.35 -12.58
C PHE A 231 -13.25 -12.51 -12.87
N HIS A 232 -13.97 -13.39 -12.17
CA HIS A 232 -15.35 -13.78 -12.49
C HIS A 232 -16.31 -13.59 -11.32
N GLY A 233 -17.61 -13.68 -11.59
CA GLY A 233 -18.64 -13.55 -10.55
C GLY A 233 -18.60 -12.19 -9.87
N GLU A 234 -18.53 -12.19 -8.54
CA GLU A 234 -18.40 -10.96 -7.73
C GLU A 234 -16.94 -10.56 -7.48
N GLY A 235 -15.99 -11.13 -8.23
CA GLY A 235 -14.57 -10.84 -8.12
C GLY A 235 -14.21 -9.37 -8.34
N ALA A 236 -13.07 -8.95 -7.78
CA ALA A 236 -12.61 -7.56 -7.83
C ALA A 236 -12.46 -7.03 -9.27
N TYR A 237 -12.11 -7.89 -10.23
CA TYR A 237 -12.03 -7.51 -11.63
C TYR A 237 -13.39 -7.14 -12.21
N GLN A 238 -14.46 -7.89 -11.90
CA GLN A 238 -15.81 -7.60 -12.41
C GLN A 238 -16.35 -6.28 -11.84
N LYS A 239 -16.04 -5.99 -10.58
CA LYS A 239 -16.30 -4.68 -9.98
C LYS A 239 -15.57 -3.57 -10.74
N TYR A 240 -14.26 -3.73 -10.98
CA TYR A 240 -13.48 -2.77 -11.79
C TYR A 240 -14.07 -2.59 -13.18
N LYS A 241 -14.31 -3.68 -13.92
CA LYS A 241 -14.86 -3.69 -15.28
C LYS A 241 -16.19 -2.93 -15.34
N THR A 242 -17.09 -3.15 -14.38
CA THR A 242 -18.38 -2.47 -14.31
C THR A 242 -18.19 -0.96 -14.11
N LEU A 243 -17.46 -0.56 -13.06
CA LEU A 243 -17.22 0.86 -12.74
C LEU A 243 -16.46 1.57 -13.87
N TRP A 244 -15.50 0.90 -14.48
CA TRP A 244 -14.71 1.42 -15.59
C TRP A 244 -15.57 1.65 -16.83
N ASN A 245 -16.39 0.66 -17.21
CA ASN A 245 -17.26 0.77 -18.37
C ASN A 245 -18.37 1.80 -18.16
N ASP A 246 -18.89 1.94 -16.95
CA ASP A 246 -19.83 3.01 -16.59
C ASP A 246 -19.17 4.40 -16.70
N ALA A 247 -17.92 4.54 -16.25
CA ALA A 247 -17.16 5.76 -16.41
C ALA A 247 -16.91 6.05 -17.89
N VAL A 248 -16.51 5.06 -18.69
CA VAL A 248 -16.28 5.18 -20.14
C VAL A 248 -17.55 5.56 -20.89
N ALA A 249 -18.70 5.02 -20.53
CA ALA A 249 -19.98 5.36 -21.14
C ALA A 249 -20.36 6.85 -20.95
N GLN A 250 -19.90 7.46 -19.85
CA GLN A 250 -20.10 8.89 -19.57
C GLN A 250 -19.09 9.79 -20.30
N LEU A 251 -18.00 9.23 -20.84
CA LEU A 251 -17.00 9.97 -21.60
C LEU A 251 -17.60 10.37 -22.96
N SER A 252 -17.81 11.66 -23.18
CA SER A 252 -18.20 12.24 -24.48
C SER A 252 -17.01 12.30 -25.46
N VAL A 253 -16.21 11.23 -25.52
CA VAL A 253 -14.88 11.22 -26.15
C VAL A 253 -14.91 10.44 -27.47
N GLY A 254 -15.76 10.88 -28.42
CA GLY A 254 -15.69 10.51 -29.85
C GLY A 254 -15.34 9.03 -30.19
N PRO A 255 -14.62 8.76 -31.29
CA PRO A 255 -14.20 7.41 -31.68
C PRO A 255 -13.16 6.75 -30.75
N LEU A 256 -12.69 7.45 -29.71
CA LEU A 256 -11.69 6.93 -28.77
C LEU A 256 -12.33 6.10 -27.66
N ALA A 257 -13.61 6.33 -27.36
CA ALA A 257 -14.38 5.55 -26.38
C ALA A 257 -14.46 4.06 -26.78
N ASP A 258 -14.60 3.78 -28.08
CA ASP A 258 -14.68 2.41 -28.62
C ASP A 258 -13.42 1.56 -28.33
N LEU A 259 -12.28 2.20 -28.03
CA LEU A 259 -11.01 1.54 -27.76
C LEU A 259 -10.64 1.47 -26.26
N GLY A 260 -11.52 1.99 -25.40
CA GLY A 260 -11.28 2.15 -23.96
C GLY A 260 -12.05 1.18 -23.06
N TRP A 261 -12.95 0.36 -23.60
CA TRP A 261 -13.74 -0.60 -22.84
C TRP A 261 -12.87 -1.69 -22.19
N ALA A 262 -13.29 -2.14 -21.02
CA ALA A 262 -12.79 -3.35 -20.38
C ALA A 262 -13.75 -4.51 -20.68
N ASP A 263 -13.22 -5.66 -21.07
CA ASP A 263 -14.03 -6.83 -21.39
C ASP A 263 -13.52 -8.06 -20.63
N ASP A 264 -13.60 -9.25 -21.21
CA ASP A 264 -13.02 -10.45 -20.61
C ASP A 264 -11.68 -10.83 -21.27
N GLU A 265 -11.22 -10.05 -22.27
CA GLU A 265 -9.98 -10.30 -23.03
C GLU A 265 -8.76 -10.40 -22.11
N GLU A 266 -8.77 -9.72 -20.97
CA GLU A 266 -7.67 -9.65 -20.01
C GLU A 266 -7.50 -10.98 -19.26
N TRP A 267 -8.61 -11.66 -18.93
CA TRP A 267 -8.54 -13.03 -18.40
C TRP A 267 -7.88 -13.97 -19.42
N TYR A 268 -8.32 -13.91 -20.68
CA TYR A 268 -7.79 -14.78 -21.74
C TYR A 268 -6.36 -14.43 -22.11
N LEU A 269 -5.98 -13.16 -22.06
CA LEU A 269 -4.60 -12.74 -22.24
C LEU A 269 -3.71 -13.24 -21.08
N GLY A 270 -4.23 -13.25 -19.86
CA GLY A 270 -3.57 -13.90 -18.72
C GLY A 270 -3.34 -15.39 -18.96
N LEU A 271 -4.36 -16.11 -19.43
CA LEU A 271 -4.23 -17.52 -19.81
C LEU A 271 -3.23 -17.71 -20.97
N TYR A 272 -3.26 -16.83 -21.97
CA TYR A 272 -2.33 -16.87 -23.10
C TYR A 272 -0.89 -16.63 -22.65
N ALA A 273 -0.63 -15.71 -21.72
CA ALA A 273 0.71 -15.49 -21.17
C ALA A 273 1.30 -16.75 -20.50
N LEU A 274 0.43 -17.62 -19.97
CA LEU A 274 0.82 -18.92 -19.41
C LEU A 274 1.00 -20.00 -20.48
N ALA A 275 0.10 -20.07 -21.46
CA ALA A 275 0.02 -21.16 -22.44
C ALA A 275 0.80 -20.93 -23.75
N GLY A 276 0.86 -19.69 -24.24
CA GLY A 276 1.47 -19.30 -25.51
C GLY A 276 2.99 -19.17 -25.44
N THR A 277 3.66 -19.30 -26.59
CA THR A 277 5.12 -19.17 -26.71
C THR A 277 5.55 -17.87 -27.37
N ARG A 278 4.68 -17.25 -28.18
CA ARG A 278 5.02 -15.98 -28.86
C ARG A 278 4.92 -14.80 -27.90
N PRO A 279 5.92 -13.90 -27.89
CA PRO A 279 5.77 -12.62 -27.21
C PRO A 279 4.74 -11.76 -27.94
N VAL A 280 3.91 -11.04 -27.19
CA VAL A 280 2.95 -10.06 -27.72
C VAL A 280 3.55 -8.66 -27.58
N ASP A 281 3.66 -7.94 -28.69
CA ASP A 281 4.33 -6.65 -28.85
C ASP A 281 3.35 -5.46 -28.85
N GLU A 282 2.10 -5.66 -28.44
CA GLU A 282 1.11 -4.59 -28.30
C GLU A 282 1.46 -3.59 -27.20
N TYR A 283 2.46 -3.89 -26.38
CA TYR A 283 2.85 -3.11 -25.21
C TYR A 283 4.03 -2.19 -25.51
N PRO A 284 4.03 -0.93 -25.00
CA PRO A 284 5.08 0.04 -25.32
C PRO A 284 6.49 -0.48 -25.02
N GLN A 285 7.44 -0.11 -25.88
CA GLN A 285 8.84 -0.57 -25.90
C GLN A 285 9.67 -0.28 -24.62
N SER A 286 9.10 0.31 -23.57
CA SER A 286 9.81 0.49 -22.29
C SER A 286 10.14 -0.84 -21.58
N TYR A 287 9.51 -1.93 -22.06
CA TYR A 287 9.64 -3.32 -21.61
C TYR A 287 11.03 -3.95 -21.78
N PHE A 288 11.75 -3.69 -22.88
CA PHE A 288 12.94 -4.49 -23.24
C PHE A 288 14.26 -4.00 -22.65
N ASN A 289 14.29 -2.82 -22.02
CA ASN A 289 15.48 -2.40 -21.26
C ASN A 289 15.58 -3.08 -19.89
N ILE A 290 14.50 -3.66 -19.37
CA ILE A 290 14.46 -4.25 -18.03
C ILE A 290 14.88 -5.74 -18.04
N LEU A 291 14.56 -6.47 -19.11
CA LEU A 291 14.93 -7.88 -19.29
C LEU A 291 16.41 -8.11 -19.65
N HIS A 292 17.18 -7.04 -19.87
CA HIS A 292 18.59 -7.10 -20.30
C HIS A 292 19.58 -6.49 -19.29
N VAL A 293 19.13 -6.11 -18.09
CA VAL A 293 20.03 -5.59 -17.04
C VAL A 293 20.71 -6.75 -16.33
N ALA A 294 22.03 -6.83 -16.43
CA ALA A 294 22.86 -7.87 -15.81
C ALA A 294 23.05 -7.70 -14.28
N SER A 295 22.47 -6.65 -13.71
CA SER A 295 22.63 -6.24 -12.32
C SER A 295 21.27 -5.99 -11.66
N ASP A 296 21.21 -6.39 -10.40
CA ASP A 296 20.07 -6.41 -9.49
C ASP A 296 19.08 -5.23 -9.66
N PRO A 297 17.79 -5.50 -9.98
CA PRO A 297 16.76 -4.47 -10.11
C PRO A 297 16.44 -3.73 -8.80
N THR A 298 17.04 -4.09 -7.67
CA THR A 298 16.84 -3.41 -6.38
C THR A 298 17.73 -2.18 -6.17
N THR A 299 18.66 -1.84 -7.08
CA THR A 299 19.61 -0.73 -6.86
C THR A 299 19.21 0.62 -7.47
N LEU A 300 17.99 0.74 -8.01
CA LEU A 300 17.31 2.02 -8.14
C LEU A 300 16.08 1.92 -7.23
N LEU A 301 15.99 2.82 -6.27
CA LEU A 301 15.11 2.81 -5.09
C LEU A 301 13.59 2.73 -5.36
N TYR A 302 13.12 2.37 -6.57
CA TYR A 302 11.72 2.39 -6.97
C TYR A 302 11.41 1.24 -7.96
N ASP A 303 10.52 0.34 -7.55
CA ASP A 303 10.11 -0.93 -8.17
C ASP A 303 9.67 -0.81 -9.65
N ILE A 304 9.60 -1.93 -10.38
CA ILE A 304 9.02 -2.02 -11.74
C ILE A 304 7.57 -1.52 -11.73
N ASP A 305 6.86 -1.76 -10.63
CA ASP A 305 5.52 -1.23 -10.37
C ASP A 305 5.52 0.31 -10.33
N ASN A 306 6.56 0.93 -9.80
CA ASN A 306 6.64 2.39 -9.68
C ASN A 306 6.73 3.08 -11.05
N ARG A 307 7.38 2.49 -12.06
CA ARG A 307 7.37 3.10 -13.41
C ARG A 307 5.97 3.09 -14.00
N TYR A 308 5.24 1.99 -13.87
CA TYR A 308 3.89 1.93 -14.39
C TYR A 308 2.94 2.82 -13.59
N GLU A 309 3.14 2.95 -12.28
CA GLU A 309 2.42 3.89 -11.45
C GLU A 309 2.65 5.34 -11.87
N MET A 310 3.91 5.71 -12.17
CA MET A 310 4.21 7.06 -12.64
C MET A 310 3.61 7.33 -14.03
N GLU A 311 3.72 6.38 -14.97
CA GLU A 311 3.07 6.52 -16.29
C GLU A 311 1.53 6.54 -16.18
N THR A 312 0.96 5.76 -15.26
CA THR A 312 -0.48 5.84 -14.93
C THR A 312 -0.82 7.23 -14.42
N LEU A 313 -0.05 7.76 -13.46
CA LEU A 313 -0.27 9.09 -12.92
C LEU A 313 -0.23 10.16 -14.03
N LYS A 314 0.72 10.04 -14.96
CA LYS A 314 0.80 10.90 -16.15
C LYS A 314 -0.44 10.79 -17.05
N TYR A 315 -0.89 9.58 -17.37
CA TYR A 315 -2.02 9.43 -18.30
C TYR A 315 -3.34 9.79 -17.62
N VAL A 316 -3.49 9.49 -16.33
CA VAL A 316 -4.63 9.91 -15.51
C VAL A 316 -4.66 11.43 -15.39
N SER A 317 -3.54 12.11 -15.15
CA SER A 317 -3.53 13.58 -15.06
C SER A 317 -3.98 14.24 -16.37
N VAL A 318 -3.51 13.74 -17.51
CA VAL A 318 -3.96 14.20 -18.84
C VAL A 318 -5.46 13.93 -19.03
N LEU A 319 -5.93 12.75 -18.63
CA LEU A 319 -7.33 12.36 -18.75
C LEU A 319 -8.23 13.24 -17.86
N MET A 320 -7.90 13.41 -16.58
CA MET A 320 -8.64 14.23 -15.63
C MET A 320 -8.75 15.68 -16.11
N ARG A 321 -7.68 16.26 -16.67
CA ARG A 321 -7.73 17.61 -17.25
C ARG A 321 -8.75 17.72 -18.38
N ARG A 322 -8.82 16.71 -19.26
CA ARG A 322 -9.82 16.69 -20.35
C ARG A 322 -11.25 16.59 -19.83
N LEU A 323 -11.42 16.05 -18.62
CA LEU A 323 -12.70 15.85 -17.95
C LEU A 323 -13.05 16.96 -16.96
N GLN A 324 -12.23 18.02 -16.82
CA GLN A 324 -12.48 19.13 -15.91
C GLN A 324 -13.94 19.64 -15.90
N PRO A 325 -14.65 19.76 -17.04
CA PRO A 325 -16.04 20.23 -17.04
C PRO A 325 -17.06 19.29 -16.38
N SER A 326 -16.76 18.00 -16.21
CA SER A 326 -17.70 17.00 -15.69
C SER A 326 -17.21 16.42 -14.36
N TYR A 327 -17.76 16.91 -13.25
CA TYR A 327 -17.47 16.38 -11.91
C TYR A 327 -17.88 14.91 -11.76
N GLN A 328 -19.08 14.55 -12.22
CA GLN A 328 -19.61 13.20 -12.11
C GLN A 328 -18.73 12.17 -12.85
N THR A 329 -18.26 12.51 -14.04
CA THR A 329 -17.39 11.62 -14.83
C THR A 329 -16.01 11.46 -14.18
N ARG A 330 -15.47 12.51 -13.55
CA ARG A 330 -14.22 12.42 -12.77
C ARG A 330 -14.37 11.47 -11.58
N GLN A 331 -15.45 11.63 -10.80
CA GLN A 331 -15.71 10.78 -9.65
C GLN A 331 -15.91 9.30 -10.05
N ALA A 332 -16.63 9.03 -11.14
CA ALA A 332 -16.79 7.67 -11.66
C ALA A 332 -15.45 7.05 -12.08
N LEU A 333 -14.58 7.83 -12.73
CA LEU A 333 -13.25 7.38 -13.13
C LEU A 333 -12.35 7.09 -11.91
N GLU A 334 -12.37 7.94 -10.88
CA GLU A 334 -11.62 7.71 -9.64
C GLU A 334 -12.07 6.42 -8.93
N GLN A 335 -13.38 6.18 -8.85
CA GLN A 335 -13.91 4.94 -8.29
C GLN A 335 -13.47 3.71 -9.08
N ALA A 336 -13.45 3.80 -10.41
CA ALA A 336 -12.95 2.72 -11.26
C ALA A 336 -11.44 2.47 -11.06
N LEU A 337 -10.62 3.52 -10.96
CA LEU A 337 -9.18 3.41 -10.71
C LEU A 337 -8.88 2.83 -9.31
N ASN A 338 -9.69 3.16 -8.31
CA ASN A 338 -9.59 2.54 -6.99
C ASN A 338 -9.93 1.05 -7.03
N ALA A 339 -11.00 0.68 -7.74
CA ALA A 339 -11.35 -0.73 -7.93
C ALA A 339 -10.28 -1.50 -8.72
N TRP A 340 -9.61 -0.85 -9.69
CA TRP A 340 -8.44 -1.41 -10.36
C TRP A 340 -7.28 -1.65 -9.38
N SER A 341 -6.97 -0.67 -8.53
CA SER A 341 -5.90 -0.80 -7.52
C SER A 341 -6.18 -1.96 -6.56
N ASP A 342 -7.42 -2.10 -6.10
CA ASP A 342 -7.86 -3.22 -5.27
C ASP A 342 -7.68 -4.57 -5.98
N PHE A 343 -8.10 -4.66 -7.25
CA PHE A 343 -7.90 -5.85 -8.08
C PHE A 343 -6.41 -6.17 -8.25
N TYR A 344 -5.57 -5.19 -8.59
CA TYR A 344 -4.14 -5.40 -8.81
C TYR A 344 -3.42 -5.83 -7.53
N ARG A 345 -3.78 -5.25 -6.38
CA ARG A 345 -3.27 -5.66 -5.07
C ARG A 345 -3.64 -7.11 -4.75
N GLN A 346 -4.90 -7.50 -4.96
CA GLN A 346 -5.34 -8.88 -4.74
C GLN A 346 -4.64 -9.85 -5.70
N LEU A 347 -4.55 -9.51 -6.99
CA LEU A 347 -3.80 -10.27 -7.99
C LEU A 347 -2.35 -10.52 -7.55
N THR A 348 -1.69 -9.49 -7.03
CA THR A 348 -0.31 -9.53 -6.55
C THR A 348 -0.16 -10.46 -5.34
N ALA A 349 -1.09 -10.38 -4.38
CA ALA A 349 -1.08 -11.18 -3.16
C ALA A 349 -1.37 -12.68 -3.40
N LEU A 350 -2.14 -13.00 -4.44
CA LEU A 350 -2.52 -14.39 -4.77
C LEU A 350 -1.45 -15.14 -5.56
N GLN A 351 -0.52 -14.43 -6.20
CA GLN A 351 0.46 -15.06 -7.06
C GLN A 351 1.64 -15.63 -6.27
N PRO A 352 2.00 -16.90 -6.49
CA PRO A 352 3.21 -17.47 -5.92
C PRO A 352 4.46 -16.77 -6.45
N TYR A 353 5.56 -16.81 -5.69
CA TYR A 353 6.89 -16.31 -6.09
C TYR A 353 7.56 -17.19 -7.17
N ILE A 354 6.81 -17.53 -8.22
CA ILE A 354 7.24 -18.29 -9.38
C ILE A 354 7.28 -17.34 -10.56
N LEU A 355 8.43 -17.26 -11.26
CA LEU A 355 8.66 -16.29 -12.34
C LEU A 355 7.50 -16.21 -13.36
N LYS A 356 6.94 -17.35 -13.76
CA LYS A 356 5.80 -17.42 -14.70
C LYS A 356 4.50 -16.87 -14.12
N ALA A 357 4.25 -17.03 -12.82
CA ALA A 357 3.07 -16.44 -12.16
C ALA A 357 3.23 -14.92 -12.02
N GLN A 358 4.41 -14.49 -11.57
CA GLN A 358 4.79 -13.09 -11.40
C GLN A 358 4.74 -12.30 -12.72
N ALA A 359 5.00 -12.96 -13.84
CA ALA A 359 4.90 -12.37 -15.17
C ALA A 359 3.48 -11.89 -15.55
N LEU A 360 2.43 -12.33 -14.85
CA LEU A 360 1.05 -11.88 -15.11
C LEU A 360 0.81 -10.44 -14.65
N ARG A 361 1.50 -9.97 -13.58
CA ARG A 361 1.35 -8.60 -13.04
C ARG A 361 1.57 -7.52 -14.11
N PRO A 362 2.74 -7.45 -14.77
CA PRO A 362 2.99 -6.42 -15.77
C PRO A 362 2.07 -6.56 -16.98
N VAL A 363 1.62 -7.76 -17.34
CA VAL A 363 0.65 -7.95 -18.44
C VAL A 363 -0.67 -7.27 -18.10
N MET A 364 -1.22 -7.54 -16.91
CA MET A 364 -2.48 -6.93 -16.47
C MET A 364 -2.36 -5.41 -16.34
N TYR A 365 -1.29 -4.94 -15.71
CA TYR A 365 -1.09 -3.51 -15.51
C TYR A 365 -1.03 -2.75 -16.84
N ARG A 366 -0.32 -3.27 -17.84
CA ARG A 366 -0.19 -2.65 -19.15
C ARG A 366 -1.52 -2.50 -19.87
N LEU A 367 -2.43 -3.46 -19.74
CA LEU A 367 -3.75 -3.37 -20.37
C LEU A 367 -4.53 -2.17 -19.83
N MET A 368 -4.60 -2.06 -18.51
CA MET A 368 -5.21 -0.91 -17.85
C MET A 368 -4.52 0.39 -18.30
N LEU A 369 -3.19 0.44 -18.25
CA LEU A 369 -2.42 1.63 -18.63
C LEU A 369 -2.69 2.04 -20.09
N GLN A 370 -2.80 1.08 -21.00
CA GLN A 370 -3.15 1.35 -22.39
C GLN A 370 -4.55 1.93 -22.56
N ARG A 371 -5.54 1.47 -21.78
CA ARG A 371 -6.89 2.06 -21.81
C ARG A 371 -6.84 3.52 -21.40
N ILE A 372 -6.19 3.82 -20.26
CA ILE A 372 -6.02 5.20 -19.80
C ILE A 372 -5.28 6.02 -20.86
N TRP A 373 -4.17 5.50 -21.40
CA TRP A 373 -3.38 6.18 -22.42
C TRP A 373 -4.21 6.51 -23.67
N ARG A 374 -5.02 5.56 -24.17
CA ARG A 374 -5.89 5.78 -25.34
C ARG A 374 -6.96 6.83 -25.05
N LEU A 375 -7.64 6.75 -23.89
CA LEU A 375 -8.64 7.73 -23.47
C LEU A 375 -8.05 9.12 -23.22
N ALA A 376 -6.83 9.17 -22.69
CA ALA A 376 -6.03 10.39 -22.54
C ALA A 376 -5.55 10.96 -23.89
N GLY A 377 -5.86 10.31 -25.02
CA GLY A 377 -5.50 10.74 -26.37
C GLY A 377 -4.04 10.51 -26.72
N ARG A 378 -3.46 9.43 -26.19
CA ARG A 378 -2.10 8.95 -26.47
C ARG A 378 -1.02 10.00 -26.15
N PRO A 379 -0.99 10.56 -24.93
CA PRO A 379 0.06 11.49 -24.54
C PRO A 379 1.44 10.84 -24.63
N GLN A 380 2.48 11.66 -24.73
CA GLN A 380 3.86 11.17 -24.65
C GLN A 380 4.11 10.55 -23.26
N GLY A 381 4.86 9.44 -23.24
CA GLY A 381 5.30 8.82 -21.99
C GLY A 381 6.27 9.68 -21.19
N LEU A 382 6.51 9.30 -19.95
CA LEU A 382 7.38 10.03 -19.03
C LEU A 382 8.86 9.94 -19.41
N ASP A 383 9.52 11.09 -19.41
CA ASP A 383 10.98 11.21 -19.38
C ASP A 383 11.43 11.24 -17.92
N LEU A 384 11.61 10.06 -17.31
CA LEU A 384 12.11 9.96 -15.95
C LEU A 384 13.56 10.45 -15.92
N ARG A 385 13.86 11.35 -14.98
CA ARG A 385 15.19 11.93 -14.77
C ARG A 385 15.71 11.56 -13.39
N PRO A 386 16.34 10.38 -13.25
CA PRO A 386 16.79 9.87 -11.96
C PRO A 386 17.77 10.80 -11.24
N GLU A 387 18.50 11.65 -11.97
CA GLU A 387 19.36 12.68 -11.39
C GLU A 387 18.61 13.76 -10.59
N TYR A 388 17.29 13.83 -10.75
CA TYR A 388 16.39 14.66 -9.97
C TYR A 388 15.51 13.85 -9.02
N ALA A 389 15.65 12.52 -9.00
CA ALA A 389 15.02 11.68 -7.99
C ALA A 389 15.70 11.96 -6.64
N PHE A 390 14.86 12.19 -5.62
CA PHE A 390 15.32 12.59 -4.29
C PHE A 390 16.31 11.58 -3.70
N VAL A 391 17.44 12.09 -3.22
CA VAL A 391 18.40 11.35 -2.39
C VAL A 391 18.07 11.67 -0.94
N GLN A 392 17.56 10.69 -0.19
CA GLN A 392 17.39 10.81 1.25
C GLN A 392 18.79 10.86 1.89
N GLY A 393 19.12 11.96 2.55
CA GLY A 393 20.40 12.08 3.24
C GLY A 393 20.44 11.18 4.46
N THR A 394 21.52 10.41 4.64
CA THR A 394 21.93 9.89 5.95
C THR A 394 23.45 9.98 6.09
N GLY A 395 23.93 10.33 7.30
CA GLY A 395 25.32 10.12 7.77
C GLY A 395 26.47 10.63 6.88
N ASN A 396 26.73 11.94 6.92
CA ASN A 396 27.73 12.72 6.14
C ASN A 396 27.19 13.30 4.83
N LYS A 397 26.20 14.20 4.98
CA LYS A 397 25.73 15.12 3.95
C LYS A 397 26.91 15.83 3.27
N THR A 398 26.84 15.99 1.95
CA THR A 398 27.57 17.07 1.29
C THR A 398 27.00 18.38 1.80
N ILE A 399 27.77 19.11 2.62
CA ILE A 399 27.52 20.54 2.89
C ILE A 399 27.29 21.17 1.52
N THR A 400 26.06 21.57 1.23
CA THR A 400 25.80 22.26 -0.02
C THR A 400 26.61 23.55 0.03
N GLN A 401 27.35 23.84 -1.03
CA GLN A 401 28.01 25.14 -1.16
C GLN A 401 27.01 26.25 -1.53
N ASP A 402 25.71 25.93 -1.57
CA ASP A 402 24.66 26.83 -1.96
C ASP A 402 24.48 27.92 -0.90
N ALA A 403 24.62 29.17 -1.33
CA ALA A 403 24.58 30.33 -0.45
C ALA A 403 23.17 30.63 0.09
N LEU A 404 22.12 30.16 -0.61
CA LEU A 404 20.74 30.30 -0.18
C LEU A 404 20.42 29.29 0.92
N GLU A 405 20.84 28.03 0.76
CA GLU A 405 20.68 26.99 1.78
C GLU A 405 21.35 27.38 3.10
N LYS A 406 22.57 27.91 3.04
CA LYS A 406 23.30 28.40 4.24
C LYS A 406 22.58 29.53 4.99
N LYS A 407 21.77 30.33 4.30
CA LYS A 407 21.03 31.45 4.89
C LYS A 407 19.63 31.06 5.36
N CYS A 408 19.11 29.96 4.83
CA CYS A 408 17.77 29.48 5.09
C CYS A 408 17.70 28.22 5.96
N ALA A 409 18.84 27.64 6.32
CA ALA A 409 18.92 26.49 7.22
C ALA A 409 19.32 26.92 8.64
N TYR A 410 18.49 26.59 9.63
CA TYR A 410 18.98 26.35 10.98
C TYR A 410 17.96 25.53 11.80
N PHE A 411 18.27 24.25 12.03
CA PHE A 411 18.08 23.50 13.28
C PHE A 411 18.74 22.12 13.06
N GLU A 412 19.56 21.67 14.00
CA GLU A 412 19.96 20.27 14.09
C GLU A 412 18.82 19.51 14.78
N GLY A 413 18.05 18.71 14.03
CA GLY A 413 17.26 17.65 14.67
C GLY A 413 18.18 16.73 15.49
N MET A 414 17.64 15.91 16.40
CA MET A 414 18.46 14.99 17.24
C MET A 414 19.35 14.01 16.43
N ARG A 415 19.21 13.95 15.10
CA ARG A 415 20.00 13.15 14.15
C ARG A 415 20.81 13.97 13.12
N GLY A 416 20.84 15.30 13.20
CA GLY A 416 21.50 16.17 12.21
C GLY A 416 20.66 16.45 10.96
N ASP A 417 19.34 16.24 11.04
CA ASP A 417 18.40 16.64 9.99
C ASP A 417 18.30 18.17 9.97
N GLU A 418 18.40 18.77 8.78
CA GLU A 418 18.37 20.21 8.60
C GLU A 418 16.99 20.56 8.08
N PHE A 419 16.25 21.34 8.87
CA PHE A 419 14.94 21.85 8.48
C PHE A 419 15.07 23.30 8.03
N PHE A 420 14.19 23.70 7.11
CA PHE A 420 14.14 25.05 6.61
C PHE A 420 13.59 25.99 7.67
N PHE A 421 14.26 27.14 7.88
CA PHE A 421 13.85 28.14 8.85
C PHE A 421 13.67 29.49 8.15
N GLY A 422 12.45 30.02 8.20
CA GLY A 422 12.03 31.24 7.48
C GLY A 422 12.45 32.54 8.15
N SER A 423 13.70 32.65 8.60
CA SER A 423 14.25 33.86 9.25
C SER A 423 14.25 35.07 8.32
N ASP A 424 14.38 36.28 8.89
CA ASP A 424 14.54 37.51 8.11
C ASP A 424 15.69 37.41 7.09
N ASP A 425 16.84 36.86 7.49
CA ASP A 425 17.99 36.67 6.60
C ASP A 425 17.65 35.73 5.43
N CYS A 426 16.86 34.69 5.69
CA CYS A 426 16.37 33.79 4.66
C CYS A 426 15.38 34.49 3.70
N ILE A 427 14.42 35.25 4.22
CA ILE A 427 13.46 36.01 3.40
C ILE A 427 14.19 36.99 2.48
N HIS A 428 15.19 37.72 3.01
CA HIS A 428 16.02 38.61 2.20
C HIS A 428 16.85 37.86 1.15
N ALA A 429 17.36 36.67 1.49
CA ALA A 429 18.09 35.82 0.56
C ALA A 429 17.20 35.33 -0.58
N ILE A 430 15.99 34.83 -0.30
CA ILE A 430 15.00 34.41 -1.30
C ILE A 430 14.65 35.57 -2.22
N HIS A 431 14.34 36.74 -1.64
CA HIS A 431 14.01 37.92 -2.44
C HIS A 431 15.18 38.36 -3.34
N SER A 432 16.41 38.26 -2.85
CA SER A 432 17.61 38.49 -3.67
C SER A 432 17.69 37.49 -4.81
N GLU A 433 17.51 36.20 -4.56
CA GLU A 433 17.52 35.15 -5.59
C GLU A 433 16.42 35.38 -6.65
N MET A 434 15.20 35.71 -6.24
CA MET A 434 14.12 36.07 -7.16
C MET A 434 14.48 37.25 -8.06
N ARG A 435 15.16 38.27 -7.52
CA ARG A 435 15.65 39.40 -8.30
C ARG A 435 16.68 38.97 -9.34
N HIS A 436 17.65 38.15 -8.94
CA HIS A 436 18.70 37.65 -9.84
C HIS A 436 18.14 36.75 -10.94
N ALA A 437 17.12 35.95 -10.61
CA ALA A 437 16.40 35.08 -11.55
C ALA A 437 15.42 35.86 -12.46
N GLY A 438 15.27 37.18 -12.29
CA GLY A 438 14.36 38.00 -13.09
C GLY A 438 12.88 37.75 -12.81
N LEU A 439 12.54 37.20 -11.63
CA LEU A 439 11.17 36.87 -11.26
C LEU A 439 10.42 38.06 -10.63
N ILE A 440 11.11 39.12 -10.21
CA ILE A 440 10.47 40.34 -9.73
C ILE A 440 10.00 41.16 -10.94
N THR A 441 8.74 40.97 -11.33
CA THR A 441 8.07 41.64 -12.45
C THR A 441 7.12 42.74 -11.95
N ASP A 442 6.46 43.44 -12.88
CA ASP A 442 5.48 44.50 -12.56
C ASP A 442 4.26 43.99 -11.78
N ASP A 443 3.97 42.69 -11.82
CA ASP A 443 2.86 42.07 -11.10
C ASP A 443 3.26 41.64 -9.67
N TYR A 444 4.56 41.53 -9.38
CA TYR A 444 5.06 41.13 -8.07
C TYR A 444 4.58 42.03 -6.91
N PRO A 445 4.51 43.37 -7.05
CA PRO A 445 3.95 44.23 -6.01
C PRO A 445 2.48 43.95 -5.69
N GLN A 446 1.68 43.53 -6.68
CA GLN A 446 0.26 43.20 -6.45
C GLN A 446 0.13 41.89 -5.66
N LEU A 447 0.98 40.90 -5.96
CA LEU A 447 1.06 39.67 -5.18
C LEU A 447 1.45 39.96 -3.73
N LEU A 448 2.49 40.78 -3.54
CA LEU A 448 2.98 41.15 -2.22
C LEU A 448 1.90 41.86 -1.39
N GLN A 449 1.18 42.81 -2.00
CA GLN A 449 0.08 43.52 -1.33
C GLN A 449 -1.04 42.56 -0.92
N ALA A 450 -1.45 41.65 -1.80
CA ALA A 450 -2.51 40.69 -1.49
C ALA A 450 -2.13 39.73 -0.35
N TRP A 451 -0.85 39.32 -0.29
CA TRP A 451 -0.33 38.55 0.84
C TRP A 451 -0.30 39.38 2.12
N ASP A 452 0.26 40.60 2.10
CA ASP A 452 0.35 41.45 3.28
C ASP A 452 -1.04 41.78 3.86
N ASP A 453 -2.04 41.99 3.00
CA ASP A 453 -3.44 42.20 3.40
C ASP A 453 -4.06 40.98 4.10
N PHE A 454 -3.70 39.76 3.67
CA PHE A 454 -4.09 38.51 4.31
C PHE A 454 -3.34 38.32 5.63
N ALA A 455 -2.01 38.37 5.59
CA ALA A 455 -1.14 38.11 6.73
C ALA A 455 -1.43 39.05 7.91
N THR A 456 -1.63 40.35 7.61
CA THR A 456 -2.01 41.33 8.64
C THR A 456 -3.38 41.04 9.24
N ALA A 457 -4.35 40.58 8.44
CA ALA A 457 -5.67 40.23 8.95
C ALA A 457 -5.61 38.93 9.79
N TRP A 458 -4.85 37.93 9.34
CA TRP A 458 -4.66 36.67 10.04
C TRP A 458 -4.00 36.88 11.40
N SER A 459 -2.88 37.61 11.47
CA SER A 459 -2.17 37.86 12.72
C SER A 459 -2.94 38.70 13.74
N ASN A 460 -4.01 39.37 13.33
CA ASN A 460 -4.92 40.10 14.23
C ASN A 460 -6.17 39.28 14.62
N SER A 461 -6.30 38.04 14.12
CA SER A 461 -7.46 37.17 14.36
C SER A 461 -7.25 36.24 15.54
N ILE A 462 -8.35 35.61 15.98
CA ILE A 462 -8.33 34.57 17.02
C ILE A 462 -7.64 33.26 16.58
N PHE A 463 -7.39 33.09 15.28
CA PHE A 463 -6.80 31.88 14.69
C PHE A 463 -5.28 31.95 14.60
N TYR A 464 -4.68 33.08 14.98
CA TYR A 464 -3.25 33.28 14.96
C TYR A 464 -2.55 32.52 16.09
N SER A 465 -1.38 31.96 15.79
CA SER A 465 -0.47 31.37 16.76
C SER A 465 0.97 31.83 16.52
N ASP A 466 1.77 31.93 17.59
CA ASP A 466 3.22 32.21 17.51
C ASP A 466 4.03 30.94 17.12
N SER A 467 3.41 29.97 16.43
CA SER A 467 4.05 28.74 15.97
C SER A 467 4.64 28.88 14.56
N ALA A 468 5.70 28.13 14.26
CA ALA A 468 6.22 28.00 12.91
C ALA A 468 5.19 27.41 11.92
N ASP A 469 4.21 26.67 12.44
CA ASP A 469 3.12 26.05 11.67
C ASP A 469 1.92 26.99 11.42
N ASP A 470 2.01 28.26 11.83
CA ASP A 470 0.96 29.27 11.57
C ASP A 470 0.82 29.60 10.08
N ALA A 471 -0.32 30.17 9.67
CA ALA A 471 -0.59 30.56 8.29
C ALA A 471 0.42 31.55 7.70
N VAL A 472 0.98 32.44 8.53
CA VAL A 472 2.03 33.37 8.07
C VAL A 472 3.44 32.79 8.27
N GLY A 473 3.58 31.81 9.16
CA GLY A 473 4.84 31.27 9.67
C GLY A 473 5.39 32.13 10.82
N GLU A 474 6.67 31.96 11.14
CA GLU A 474 7.32 32.72 12.23
C GLU A 474 7.41 34.23 11.96
N HIS A 475 7.59 34.63 10.69
CA HIS A 475 7.53 36.02 10.27
C HIS A 475 6.38 36.19 9.27
N LEU A 476 5.75 37.37 9.21
CA LEU A 476 4.59 37.68 8.36
C LEU A 476 4.74 37.30 6.87
N ARG A 477 5.96 37.09 6.38
CA ARG A 477 6.26 36.75 4.98
C ARG A 477 6.97 35.42 4.80
N SER A 478 7.15 34.62 5.86
CA SER A 478 7.87 33.35 5.78
C SER A 478 7.20 32.40 4.78
N ASN A 479 5.88 32.15 4.91
CA ASN A 479 5.16 31.24 4.03
C ASN A 479 5.04 31.74 2.57
N LEU A 480 4.97 33.06 2.35
CA LEU A 480 5.09 33.64 1.01
C LEU A 480 6.47 33.38 0.41
N ALA A 481 7.53 33.64 1.17
CA ALA A 481 8.90 33.45 0.71
C ALA A 481 9.16 31.97 0.40
N LEU A 482 8.66 31.05 1.24
CA LEU A 482 8.71 29.60 1.02
C LEU A 482 8.01 29.19 -0.28
N THR A 483 6.80 29.70 -0.49
CA THR A 483 6.05 29.46 -1.73
C THR A 483 6.86 29.92 -2.94
N LEU A 484 7.39 31.15 -2.91
CA LEU A 484 8.14 31.75 -4.02
C LEU A 484 9.53 31.15 -4.24
N LEU A 485 10.14 30.60 -3.19
CA LEU A 485 11.40 29.87 -3.29
C LEU A 485 11.29 28.72 -4.29
N THR A 486 10.13 28.05 -4.36
CA THR A 486 9.89 26.96 -5.31
C THR A 486 9.93 27.40 -6.78
N ALA A 487 9.80 28.70 -7.05
CA ALA A 487 9.98 29.26 -8.39
C ALA A 487 11.46 29.31 -8.82
N CYS A 488 12.39 29.42 -7.86
CA CYS A 488 13.82 29.49 -8.11
C CYS A 488 14.52 28.15 -7.92
N ARG A 489 14.09 27.38 -6.91
CA ARG A 489 14.75 26.16 -6.43
C ARG A 489 13.74 25.08 -6.12
N VAL A 490 14.20 23.85 -6.12
CA VAL A 490 13.39 22.70 -5.72
C VAL A 490 13.93 22.23 -4.39
N TYR A 491 13.23 22.55 -3.30
CA TYR A 491 13.57 22.07 -1.96
C TYR A 491 12.54 21.04 -1.51
N GLY A 492 13.00 19.99 -0.82
CA GLY A 492 12.15 19.13 -0.01
C GLY A 492 12.11 19.67 1.42
N PHE A 493 10.91 19.84 1.98
CA PHE A 493 10.73 20.31 3.35
C PHE A 493 10.62 19.09 4.30
N GLY A 494 11.72 18.72 4.95
CA GLY A 494 11.72 17.68 6.00
C GLY A 494 11.12 16.32 5.58
N ASP A 495 10.61 15.57 6.56
CA ASP A 495 9.94 14.27 6.37
C ASP A 495 8.57 14.39 5.64
N TYR A 496 8.10 15.61 5.38
CA TYR A 496 6.84 15.89 4.69
C TYR A 496 7.12 16.23 3.21
N PHE A 497 7.40 15.20 2.43
CA PHE A 497 7.66 15.29 0.98
C PHE A 497 6.37 15.59 0.19
N LEU A 498 5.97 16.86 0.16
CA LEU A 498 4.74 17.30 -0.49
C LEU A 498 5.02 17.64 -1.98
N LEU A 499 4.19 17.13 -2.90
CA LEU A 499 4.34 17.25 -4.38
C LEU A 499 5.54 16.50 -4.97
N ARG A 500 5.84 15.31 -4.42
CA ARG A 500 7.03 14.51 -4.74
C ARG A 500 7.04 14.08 -6.21
N GLU A 501 5.89 13.71 -6.75
CA GLU A 501 5.73 13.22 -8.10
C GLU A 501 5.99 14.33 -9.13
N CYS A 502 5.53 15.55 -8.85
CA CYS A 502 5.84 16.75 -9.63
C CYS A 502 7.33 17.04 -9.63
N ILE A 503 7.98 16.99 -8.47
CA ILE A 503 9.40 17.32 -8.36
C ILE A 503 10.27 16.28 -9.09
N SER A 504 9.97 15.00 -8.87
CA SER A 504 10.74 13.89 -9.44
C SER A 504 10.59 13.77 -10.96
N THR A 505 9.42 14.12 -11.51
CA THR A 505 9.16 14.04 -12.95
C THR A 505 9.38 15.35 -13.68
N ARG A 506 9.15 16.50 -13.02
CA ARG A 506 9.05 17.83 -13.63
C ARG A 506 8.07 17.87 -14.80
N ASP A 507 7.10 16.98 -14.77
CA ASP A 507 6.09 16.86 -15.79
C ASP A 507 4.89 17.73 -15.42
N GLY A 508 4.55 18.68 -16.29
CA GLY A 508 3.52 19.66 -15.95
C GLY A 508 2.12 19.06 -15.82
N ASP A 509 1.83 17.91 -16.45
CA ASP A 509 0.52 17.25 -16.27
C ASP A 509 0.43 16.66 -14.85
N ILE A 510 1.49 15.99 -14.39
CA ILE A 510 1.58 15.47 -13.01
C ILE A 510 1.55 16.63 -12.00
N CYS A 511 2.33 17.68 -12.23
CA CYS A 511 2.35 18.83 -11.35
C CYS A 511 1.00 19.54 -11.25
N SER A 512 0.26 19.65 -12.37
CA SER A 512 -1.09 20.22 -12.37
C SER A 512 -2.06 19.36 -11.57
N LEU A 513 -1.97 18.03 -11.67
CA LEU A 513 -2.81 17.11 -10.90
C LEU A 513 -2.54 17.20 -9.40
N GLU A 514 -1.26 17.20 -8.99
CA GLU A 514 -0.92 17.33 -7.58
C GLU A 514 -1.31 18.68 -6.99
N ARG A 515 -1.17 19.77 -7.77
CA ARG A 515 -1.72 21.08 -7.42
C ARG A 515 -3.23 21.01 -7.19
N GLU A 516 -3.97 20.39 -8.11
CA GLU A 516 -5.43 20.24 -7.98
C GLU A 516 -5.80 19.46 -6.71
N ARG A 517 -5.07 18.40 -6.39
CA ARG A 517 -5.25 17.64 -5.14
C ARG A 517 -4.99 18.49 -3.91
N ALA A 518 -3.90 19.26 -3.90
CA ALA A 518 -3.57 20.15 -2.78
C ALA A 518 -4.67 21.21 -2.55
N LEU A 519 -5.21 21.79 -3.63
CA LEU A 519 -6.31 22.75 -3.55
C LEU A 519 -7.60 22.09 -3.03
N HIS A 520 -7.92 20.89 -3.50
CA HIS A 520 -9.08 20.15 -3.00
C HIS A 520 -8.96 19.81 -1.51
N SER A 521 -7.77 19.40 -1.05
CA SER A 521 -7.50 19.18 0.38
C SER A 521 -7.69 20.45 1.19
N LEU A 522 -7.18 21.59 0.72
CA LEU A 522 -7.43 22.89 1.35
C LEU A 522 -8.92 23.21 1.47
N GLU A 523 -9.67 23.10 0.37
CA GLU A 523 -11.12 23.38 0.36
C GLU A 523 -11.89 22.47 1.33
N HIS A 524 -11.53 21.18 1.37
CA HIS A 524 -12.13 20.20 2.25
C HIS A 524 -11.86 20.52 3.74
N GLU A 525 -10.60 20.70 4.11
CA GLU A 525 -10.21 20.99 5.49
C GLU A 525 -10.78 22.31 5.98
N LEU A 526 -10.79 23.34 5.13
CA LEU A 526 -11.42 24.61 5.46
C LEU A 526 -12.92 24.47 5.71
N SER A 527 -13.63 23.77 4.81
CA SER A 527 -15.06 23.51 4.97
C SER A 527 -15.34 22.79 6.30
N ASN A 528 -14.56 21.77 6.62
CA ASN A 528 -14.67 21.04 7.89
C ASN A 528 -14.44 21.96 9.10
N LYS A 529 -13.37 22.76 9.08
CA LYS A 529 -13.04 23.69 10.17
C LYS A 529 -14.11 24.76 10.36
N VAL A 530 -14.60 25.37 9.28
CA VAL A 530 -15.68 26.38 9.31
C VAL A 530 -16.96 25.78 9.89
N ASN A 531 -17.34 24.56 9.47
CA ASN A 531 -18.52 23.89 9.99
C ASN A 531 -18.38 23.55 11.49
N ALA A 532 -17.21 23.08 11.91
CA ALA A 532 -16.92 22.79 13.31
C ALA A 532 -16.98 24.05 14.19
N ILE A 533 -16.38 25.15 13.73
CA ILE A 533 -16.42 26.45 14.43
C ILE A 533 -17.85 26.98 14.47
N ALA A 534 -18.60 26.89 13.35
CA ALA A 534 -19.97 27.39 13.27
C ALA A 534 -20.95 26.70 14.23
N ALA A 535 -20.66 25.46 14.64
CA ALA A 535 -21.41 24.74 15.66
C ALA A 535 -21.28 25.38 17.06
N VAL A 536 -20.14 26.03 17.33
CA VAL A 536 -19.82 26.65 18.64
C VAL A 536 -19.98 28.18 18.59
N SER A 537 -19.67 28.81 17.45
CA SER A 537 -19.65 30.26 17.29
C SER A 537 -19.84 30.66 15.83
N ARG A 538 -21.02 31.23 15.51
CA ARG A 538 -21.30 31.72 14.16
C ARG A 538 -20.46 32.94 13.78
N GLU A 539 -20.10 33.77 14.76
CA GLU A 539 -19.28 34.97 14.55
C GLU A 539 -17.85 34.58 14.16
N ASP A 540 -17.23 33.67 14.92
CA ASP A 540 -15.87 33.17 14.64
C ASP A 540 -15.81 32.42 13.30
N ALA A 541 -16.87 31.67 12.96
CA ALA A 541 -16.97 31.04 11.64
C ALA A 541 -17.06 32.07 10.50
N GLN A 542 -17.75 33.19 10.71
CA GLN A 542 -17.79 34.29 9.76
C GLN A 542 -16.44 35.00 9.65
N GLU A 543 -15.71 35.15 10.76
CA GLU A 543 -14.34 35.69 10.76
C GLU A 543 -13.40 34.81 9.92
N LEU A 544 -13.43 33.49 10.11
CA LEU A 544 -12.64 32.56 9.31
C LEU A 544 -13.01 32.62 7.81
N GLN A 545 -14.30 32.77 7.49
CA GLN A 545 -14.74 32.96 6.10
C GLN A 545 -14.23 34.29 5.49
N GLN A 546 -14.17 35.37 6.26
CA GLN A 546 -13.63 36.66 5.80
C GLN A 546 -12.11 36.58 5.58
N LEU A 547 -11.38 35.89 6.46
CA LEU A 547 -9.96 35.59 6.28
C LEU A 547 -9.73 34.74 5.03
N HIS A 548 -10.58 33.73 4.81
CA HIS A 548 -10.52 32.93 3.59
C HIS A 548 -10.75 33.75 2.31
N ALA A 549 -11.63 34.75 2.32
CA ALA A 549 -11.82 35.62 1.15
C ALA A 549 -10.55 36.41 0.80
N LYS A 550 -9.79 36.88 1.80
CA LYS A 550 -8.47 37.50 1.59
C LYS A 550 -7.45 36.48 1.06
N TRP A 551 -7.55 35.26 1.55
CA TRP A 551 -6.74 34.14 1.10
C TRP A 551 -6.94 33.82 -0.39
N LEU A 552 -8.20 33.77 -0.84
CA LEU A 552 -8.55 33.56 -2.23
C LEU A 552 -8.00 34.68 -3.13
N ASN A 553 -8.07 35.94 -2.67
CA ASN A 553 -7.45 37.05 -3.41
C ASN A 553 -5.93 36.88 -3.54
N TYR A 554 -5.23 36.41 -2.49
CA TYR A 554 -3.82 36.05 -2.60
C TYR A 554 -3.59 34.94 -3.64
N GLN A 555 -4.38 33.86 -3.61
CA GLN A 555 -4.28 32.76 -4.57
C GLN A 555 -4.54 33.20 -6.02
N ASP A 556 -5.51 34.09 -6.24
CA ASP A 556 -5.79 34.68 -7.55
C ASP A 556 -4.61 35.50 -8.06
N LYS A 557 -4.00 36.32 -7.19
CA LYS A 557 -2.81 37.11 -7.54
C LYS A 557 -1.58 36.25 -7.77
N LEU A 558 -1.40 35.18 -6.99
CA LEU A 558 -0.32 34.22 -7.19
C LEU A 558 -0.47 33.51 -8.53
N THR A 559 -1.70 33.06 -8.85
CA THR A 559 -2.03 32.41 -10.12
C THR A 559 -1.75 33.35 -11.31
N ALA A 560 -2.18 34.60 -11.24
CA ALA A 560 -1.93 35.58 -12.28
C ALA A 560 -0.43 35.87 -12.47
N TYR A 561 0.29 36.08 -11.36
CA TYR A 561 1.73 36.34 -11.36
C TYR A 561 2.53 35.18 -11.97
N VAL A 562 2.24 33.95 -11.53
CA VAL A 562 2.91 32.74 -12.02
C VAL A 562 2.58 32.47 -13.50
N ALA A 563 1.33 32.68 -13.92
CA ALA A 563 0.93 32.56 -15.33
C ALA A 563 1.65 33.57 -16.23
N GLU A 564 1.87 34.80 -15.75
CA GLU A 564 2.63 35.81 -16.49
C GLU A 564 4.12 35.44 -16.61
N LEU A 565 4.72 34.93 -15.52
CA LEU A 565 6.09 34.42 -15.54
C LEU A 565 6.26 33.26 -16.53
N GLU A 566 5.29 32.35 -16.59
CA GLU A 566 5.25 31.27 -17.57
C GLU A 566 5.15 31.83 -19.00
N ARG A 567 4.19 32.72 -19.25
CA ARG A 567 3.94 33.31 -20.57
C ARG A 567 5.15 34.08 -21.11
N ARG A 568 5.91 34.74 -20.24
CA ARG A 568 7.17 35.44 -20.58
C ARG A 568 8.38 34.52 -20.68
N GLY A 569 8.25 33.25 -20.33
CA GLY A 569 9.35 32.28 -20.35
C GLY A 569 10.34 32.42 -19.20
N HIS A 570 9.98 33.17 -18.15
CA HIS A 570 10.78 33.25 -16.92
C HIS A 570 10.64 32.00 -16.04
N LEU A 571 9.52 31.28 -16.18
CA LEU A 571 9.22 30.06 -15.44
C LEU A 571 8.73 28.96 -16.38
N SER A 572 9.18 27.72 -16.18
CA SER A 572 8.63 26.57 -16.90
C SER A 572 7.25 26.18 -16.34
N TRP A 573 6.36 25.69 -17.19
CA TRP A 573 4.99 25.31 -16.82
C TRP A 573 4.90 24.38 -15.59
N TRP A 574 5.70 23.31 -15.52
CA TRP A 574 5.69 22.41 -14.34
C TRP A 574 6.04 23.13 -13.03
N ARG A 575 6.94 24.12 -13.10
CA ARG A 575 7.39 24.89 -11.94
C ARG A 575 6.35 25.93 -11.54
N ALA A 576 5.63 26.49 -12.51
CA ALA A 576 4.43 27.28 -12.24
C ALA A 576 3.39 26.46 -11.46
N GLN A 577 3.12 25.21 -11.88
CA GLN A 577 2.22 24.33 -11.15
C GLN A 577 2.74 23.98 -9.74
N LEU A 578 4.04 23.74 -9.58
CA LEU A 578 4.67 23.48 -8.29
C LEU A 578 4.48 24.64 -7.29
N VAL A 579 4.69 25.89 -7.73
CA VAL A 579 4.51 27.09 -6.89
C VAL A 579 3.08 27.16 -6.36
N LEU A 580 2.09 26.95 -7.23
CA LEU A 580 0.68 26.97 -6.85
C LEU A 580 0.31 25.82 -5.92
N GLY A 581 0.83 24.62 -6.19
CA GLY A 581 0.60 23.45 -5.33
C GLY A 581 1.20 23.66 -3.94
N MET A 582 2.43 24.17 -3.86
CA MET A 582 3.11 24.44 -2.59
C MET A 582 2.35 25.47 -1.77
N SER A 583 1.80 26.51 -2.42
CA SER A 583 0.88 27.44 -1.77
C SER A 583 -0.31 26.70 -1.18
N GLY A 584 -1.02 25.84 -1.93
CA GLY A 584 -2.15 25.08 -1.40
C GLY A 584 -1.78 24.23 -0.17
N VAL A 585 -0.64 23.53 -0.23
CA VAL A 585 -0.13 22.69 0.87
C VAL A 585 0.15 23.49 2.14
N LEU A 586 0.90 24.59 2.05
CA LEU A 586 1.22 25.43 3.22
C LEU A 586 -0.06 25.96 3.89
N GLN A 587 -1.07 26.26 3.07
CA GLN A 587 -2.36 26.77 3.54
C GLN A 587 -3.20 25.68 4.21
N THR A 588 -3.20 24.46 3.67
CA THR A 588 -3.87 23.32 4.31
C THR A 588 -3.28 23.07 5.70
N ASN A 589 -1.94 23.05 5.81
CA ASN A 589 -1.27 22.87 7.10
C ASN A 589 -1.67 23.97 8.09
N ALA A 590 -1.72 25.21 7.64
CA ALA A 590 -2.15 26.33 8.47
C ALA A 590 -3.61 26.21 8.96
N VAL A 591 -4.54 25.76 8.11
CA VAL A 591 -5.94 25.51 8.52
C VAL A 591 -6.03 24.41 9.56
N ILE A 592 -5.27 23.32 9.37
CA ILE A 592 -5.23 22.20 10.32
C ILE A 592 -4.66 22.66 11.65
N SER A 593 -3.52 23.36 11.63
CA SER A 593 -2.79 23.83 12.81
C SER A 593 -3.41 25.05 13.50
N ALA A 594 -4.35 25.76 12.85
CA ALA A 594 -4.98 26.94 13.43
C ALA A 594 -5.62 26.60 14.79
N PRO A 595 -5.15 27.21 15.90
CA PRO A 595 -5.71 26.96 17.22
C PRO A 595 -7.16 27.42 17.26
N TYR A 596 -8.02 26.60 17.87
CA TYR A 596 -9.37 26.99 18.21
C TYR A 596 -9.79 26.27 19.49
N TYR A 597 -9.52 26.91 20.61
CA TYR A 597 -9.92 26.45 21.94
C TYR A 597 -10.85 27.49 22.55
N ARG A 598 -12.17 27.30 22.40
CA ARG A 598 -13.15 27.94 23.28
C ARG A 598 -13.35 27.00 24.46
N GLU A 599 -13.36 27.53 25.68
CA GLU A 599 -13.88 26.77 26.84
C GLU A 599 -15.21 26.16 26.42
N GLU A 600 -15.32 24.82 26.48
CA GLU A 600 -16.55 24.09 26.21
C GLU A 600 -17.67 24.75 27.02
N LEU A 601 -18.62 25.39 26.35
CA LEU A 601 -19.84 25.81 27.01
C LEU A 601 -20.58 24.52 27.45
N PRO A 602 -21.17 24.51 28.66
CA PRO A 602 -21.83 23.32 29.17
C PRO A 602 -22.93 22.91 28.20
N ASP A 603 -23.01 21.61 27.92
CA ASP A 603 -24.05 20.99 27.10
C ASP A 603 -25.45 21.41 27.62
N GLU A 604 -26.03 22.47 27.03
CA GLU A 604 -27.39 22.89 27.34
C GLU A 604 -28.44 21.87 26.85
N THR A 605 -28.01 20.85 26.09
CA THR A 605 -28.83 19.69 25.71
C THR A 605 -29.00 18.65 26.81
N LEU A 606 -28.32 18.78 27.96
CA LEU A 606 -28.47 17.87 29.11
C LEU A 606 -29.39 18.41 30.23
N THR A 607 -29.96 19.61 30.09
CA THR A 607 -30.91 20.16 31.07
C THR A 607 -32.31 20.33 30.50
N THR A 608 -33.02 19.22 30.31
CA THR A 608 -34.47 19.10 30.54
C THR A 608 -34.85 17.64 30.37
N GLY A 609 -35.06 16.95 31.49
CA GLY A 609 -35.28 15.52 31.53
C GLY A 609 -36.55 15.05 30.82
N SER A 610 -36.47 13.83 30.30
CA SER A 610 -37.49 12.82 30.58
C SER A 610 -36.74 11.59 31.12
N GLU A 611 -36.92 11.37 32.41
CA GLU A 611 -36.59 10.16 33.14
C GLU A 611 -37.28 8.93 32.50
N ASP A 612 -36.64 7.77 32.69
CA ASP A 612 -37.09 6.39 32.46
C ASP A 612 -37.01 5.81 31.03
N ASP A 613 -35.89 5.14 30.69
CA ASP A 613 -35.80 3.67 30.83
C ASP A 613 -34.42 3.07 30.39
N PHE A 614 -33.75 2.43 31.37
CA PHE A 614 -32.78 1.29 31.35
C PHE A 614 -31.32 1.39 30.82
N LEU A 615 -30.37 1.44 31.79
CA LEU A 615 -29.21 0.53 32.10
C LEU A 615 -28.61 -0.33 30.94
N GLU A 616 -27.30 -0.52 30.73
CA GLU A 616 -26.10 -0.51 31.60
C GLU A 616 -24.84 -0.69 30.71
N GLU A 617 -23.79 0.13 30.86
CA GLU A 617 -22.35 -0.22 30.72
C GLU A 617 -21.49 1.01 31.09
N ASP A 618 -20.65 0.89 32.12
CA ASP A 618 -19.95 1.99 32.81
C ASP A 618 -18.48 2.15 32.35
N PRO A 619 -18.08 3.26 31.70
CA PRO A 619 -16.69 3.56 31.34
C PRO A 619 -15.90 4.29 32.47
N HIS A 620 -16.47 4.49 33.66
CA HIS A 620 -15.85 5.39 34.67
C HIS A 620 -14.61 4.87 35.40
N SER A 621 -14.19 3.60 35.26
CA SER A 621 -13.00 3.13 35.98
C SER A 621 -11.68 3.53 35.29
N GLN A 622 -11.61 3.58 33.95
CA GLN A 622 -10.34 3.81 33.25
C GLN A 622 -9.92 5.29 33.20
N LEU A 623 -10.88 6.22 33.26
CA LEU A 623 -10.59 7.66 33.21
C LEU A 623 -10.14 8.24 34.57
N GLN A 624 -10.49 7.58 35.68
CA GLN A 624 -10.07 8.00 37.02
C GLN A 624 -8.64 7.54 37.33
N ASP A 625 -8.25 6.33 36.90
CA ASP A 625 -6.89 5.82 37.07
C ASP A 625 -5.88 6.63 36.24
N LEU A 626 -6.21 6.99 35.00
CA LEU A 626 -5.36 7.84 34.14
C LEU A 626 -5.20 9.27 34.68
N LYS A 627 -6.20 9.81 35.38
CA LYS A 627 -6.11 11.13 36.03
C LYS A 627 -5.31 11.10 37.33
N ALA A 628 -5.37 10.01 38.08
CA ALA A 628 -4.56 9.82 39.28
C ALA A 628 -3.06 9.70 38.93
N ASP A 629 -2.74 8.88 37.93
CA ASP A 629 -1.35 8.68 37.47
C ASP A 629 -0.72 9.96 36.89
N ALA A 630 -1.51 10.75 36.15
CA ALA A 630 -1.05 12.03 35.61
C ALA A 630 -0.80 13.08 36.70
N LEU A 631 -1.59 13.06 37.78
CA LEU A 631 -1.45 13.98 38.90
C LEU A 631 -0.24 13.62 39.78
N ASP A 632 0.00 12.33 40.04
CA ASP A 632 1.17 11.86 40.78
C ASP A 632 2.48 12.15 40.02
N ALA A 633 2.48 11.97 38.69
CA ALA A 633 3.63 12.30 37.85
C ALA A 633 3.93 13.82 37.83
N ALA A 634 2.89 14.66 37.88
CA ALA A 634 3.06 16.11 37.96
C ALA A 634 3.60 16.56 39.34
N GLN A 635 3.15 15.92 40.43
CA GLN A 635 3.62 16.21 41.78
C GLN A 635 5.07 15.77 42.01
N GLN A 636 5.48 14.61 41.48
CA GLN A 636 6.88 14.17 41.52
C GLN A 636 7.81 15.14 40.78
N ARG A 637 7.42 15.59 39.57
CA ARG A 637 8.22 16.57 38.80
C ARG A 637 8.31 17.93 39.49
N ALA A 638 7.29 18.34 40.25
CA ALA A 638 7.33 19.56 41.05
C ALA A 638 8.29 19.42 42.24
N GLN A 639 8.27 18.28 42.95
CA GLN A 639 9.20 18.01 44.06
C GLN A 639 10.66 17.89 43.60
N GLU A 640 10.92 17.28 42.44
CA GLU A 640 12.28 17.21 41.87
C GLU A 640 12.83 18.60 41.53
N ARG A 641 11.99 19.50 40.98
CA ARG A 641 12.38 20.89 40.69
C ARG A 641 12.64 21.70 41.95
N GLU A 642 11.92 21.43 43.03
CA GLU A 642 12.11 22.10 44.31
C GLU A 642 13.41 21.62 44.99
N GLN A 643 13.69 20.30 44.95
CA GLN A 643 14.97 19.74 45.42
C GLN A 643 16.19 20.20 44.61
N GLU A 644 16.03 20.44 43.30
CA GLU A 644 17.09 21.02 42.47
C GLU A 644 17.33 22.51 42.80
N ARG A 645 16.28 23.28 43.11
CA ARG A 645 16.44 24.67 43.57
C ARG A 645 17.18 24.76 44.89
N ASP A 646 16.87 23.89 45.85
CA ASP A 646 17.52 23.88 47.16
C ASP A 646 19.01 23.47 47.05
N LYS A 647 19.36 22.53 46.15
CA LYS A 647 20.75 22.15 45.88
C LYS A 647 21.58 23.24 45.22
N VAL A 648 20.94 24.15 44.48
CA VAL A 648 21.61 25.32 43.87
C VAL A 648 21.80 26.43 44.89
N GLN A 649 20.92 26.55 45.88
CA GLN A 649 21.02 27.53 46.97
C GLN A 649 22.08 27.17 48.02
N ASP A 650 22.32 25.89 48.29
CA ASP A 650 23.38 25.42 49.21
C ASP A 650 24.80 25.41 48.60
N ARG A 651 24.95 25.80 47.32
CA ARG A 651 26.25 25.94 46.62
C ARG A 651 26.67 27.39 46.37
N GLN A 652 25.93 28.37 46.89
CA GLN A 652 26.30 29.79 46.96
C GLN A 652 26.57 30.17 48.42
#